data_AF-A0A7C3HNS2-F1
#
_entry.id   AF-A0A7C3HNS2-F1
#
_cell.length_a   1.000
_cell.length_b   1.000
_cell.length_c   1.000
_cell.angle_alpha   90.00
_cell.angle_beta   90.00
_cell.angle_gamma   90.00
#
_symmetry.space_group_name_H-M   'P 1'
#
loop_
_entity.id
_entity.type
_entity.pdbx_description
1 polymer ?
#
loop_
_entity_poly.entity_id
_entity_poly.type
_entity_poly.pdbx_seq_one_letter_code
_entity_poly.pdbx_strand_id
1 'polypeptide(L)'
;MSIAPEKSQQHASTWLHGLLDSNHMAGKRAPNQSDGNAITASAPSQGGCLRLLGPTPATAFRKSSVPRPPARAVQGARACGRAPRRAASQPAERAGVNVIWSDSDSRERFAMAFVRLIPLCLLGGLAALAAAPPEWDNPAVTSVGVEPPHATMMVYPDALTARTFDPAKSPWRLSLNGDWKFRGVLRPADRPAGFQLPEYDDSRWRTMPVPGIWQMHGFDIPIYSNWNYPFPQDRRKMPAPPYDFNPVGSYRRTFSVPETWKGRTVYLHFAGVDSAFYVWVNGEFAGYNEDSRTPAEFNITKFLKPGVNTLAVQVYRFGDGAYLEDQDMWRMSGIYRDVYLWSTAATHVRDFEVLTDLDSQYRNAQVRLKAEILEPKDCSLTFELRDAAGRGAGAATAPCAAKVDLAFEVPNARLWSAEIPYLYEGLITLKDSKGAVIEVIPQRVGIRKVEIRGGKIHINGRPVLFKGVNRHEHSAVTGKVMDRALMVRDIELMKRNNVNAVRTSHYPNDPLWYELCDIYGLYVIDEANIEAHHYGNGPKGNLLTESPGWSKAYLERVQRMIERDKNHPSVVIWSMGNESGDGLNAKLTYEWAKQRDPSRPWHYEGSSANRGVNFDVNSFMYPSPERTVQEAAKLPDKPLLLCEYAHSMGNSTGGLKEYWDIFYSGTNAQGAFVWDWVDQSLRVPVPPEYRSNTSATHFLAYGGWWEDKSHVPNDNNFNCNGLVSGDRTPHPGLAAIKYVYRYLHAAPADLKQGKIRVKNWFHFLNPKDYAAGEWSVSASGRTIAKGALPPLDIEPGGEKEFTLSLPQIEAEPGVEYWLNLSFRLKAATRWAPAGHEIAWEQFALPVETKPAPQADFTKAPKLAIEQKGSLTVLSSPVFRAAFDPAVGTLIDYRYQGALLMERGPLPDFWRAPTDNDLGAWKALRARIANDPGQNWMLWREAAPRMTITDARVERIDELSARIRVKADLYGMGGATAAWTLTVYGSGDVIVEMSYAPGGEKRAMMPRMGSELVLARGCENWAWYGRGPAETYIDRQFERIGVYRSTVDKEWFEYSRPQENGNRTGVRWTAFTNAQGAGLLAVGAPELSVGARKFTKEEMERAAYTFQMQAQGPVYVNLDLRQMGVGGI
;
A
#
# COMPACT_ATOMS: atom_id res chain seq x y z
N MET A 1 -28.50 51.72 -1.42
CA MET A 1 -29.88 51.66 -0.88
C MET A 1 -30.24 50.17 -0.79
N SER A 2 -30.43 49.58 0.40
CA SER A 2 -31.62 49.69 1.27
C SER A 2 -32.81 48.87 0.72
N ILE A 3 -33.40 47.86 1.40
CA ILE A 3 -33.21 47.34 2.77
C ILE A 3 -33.60 45.83 2.86
N ALA A 4 -32.81 45.06 3.65
CA ALA A 4 -33.07 43.81 4.40
C ALA A 4 -33.65 42.49 3.76
N PRO A 5 -33.41 41.29 4.39
CA PRO A 5 -33.80 39.97 3.85
C PRO A 5 -34.61 39.03 4.81
N GLU A 6 -35.15 37.95 4.24
CA GLU A 6 -35.61 36.71 4.91
C GLU A 6 -35.37 35.51 3.95
N LYS A 7 -35.22 34.24 4.34
CA LYS A 7 -35.05 33.54 5.65
C LYS A 7 -34.35 32.20 5.36
N SER A 8 -33.46 31.72 6.23
CA SER A 8 -32.94 30.34 6.15
C SER A 8 -32.47 29.81 7.51
N GLN A 9 -32.96 28.64 7.90
CA GLN A 9 -32.48 27.87 9.06
C GLN A 9 -32.68 26.36 8.82
N GLN A 10 -31.62 25.59 9.11
CA GLN A 10 -31.56 24.40 9.99
C GLN A 10 -32.47 23.18 9.64
N HIS A 11 -32.12 21.92 9.91
CA HIS A 11 -31.16 21.25 10.82
C HIS A 11 -30.55 20.01 10.11
N ALA A 12 -29.51 19.31 10.59
CA ALA A 12 -28.44 19.60 11.57
C ALA A 12 -27.30 18.57 11.38
N SER A 13 -26.11 18.85 11.92
CA SER A 13 -24.99 17.90 11.98
C SER A 13 -24.29 17.93 13.34
N THR A 14 -24.04 16.74 13.89
CA THR A 14 -23.24 16.40 15.09
C THR A 14 -23.13 14.86 15.08
N TRP A 15 -22.08 14.19 15.57
CA TRP A 15 -21.37 14.38 16.84
C TRP A 15 -19.87 14.02 16.73
N LEU A 16 -19.03 14.74 17.50
CA LEU A 16 -17.66 14.49 18.01
C LEU A 16 -17.20 15.86 18.57
N HIS A 17 -16.51 16.03 19.72
CA HIS A 17 -15.92 15.15 20.73
C HIS A 17 -15.95 15.90 22.10
N GLY A 18 -15.70 15.23 23.23
CA GLY A 18 -15.52 15.87 24.54
C GLY A 18 -14.96 14.91 25.61
N LEU A 19 -14.12 15.42 26.51
CA LEU A 19 -13.39 14.67 27.55
C LEU A 19 -13.33 15.48 28.85
N LEU A 20 -13.49 14.80 30.00
CA LEU A 20 -13.10 15.21 31.37
C LEU A 20 -13.67 16.57 31.87
N ASP A 21 -14.22 16.70 33.08
CA ASP A 21 -13.74 16.14 34.35
C ASP A 21 -14.80 16.27 35.49
N SER A 22 -14.41 15.89 36.72
CA SER A 22 -15.02 16.21 38.04
C SER A 22 -15.96 15.18 38.72
N ASN A 23 -15.89 15.16 40.06
CA ASN A 23 -16.55 14.22 40.98
C ASN A 23 -17.79 14.84 41.66
N HIS A 24 -18.85 14.06 41.86
CA HIS A 24 -19.29 13.62 43.20
C HIS A 24 -20.52 12.68 43.12
N MET A 25 -20.68 11.81 44.12
CA MET A 25 -21.72 10.77 44.15
C MET A 25 -22.40 10.70 45.52
N ALA A 26 -23.70 11.04 45.57
CA ALA A 26 -24.63 10.76 46.68
C ALA A 26 -26.08 11.00 46.21
N GLY A 27 -27.05 10.09 46.38
CA GLY A 27 -26.97 8.68 46.80
C GLY A 27 -28.35 8.11 47.20
N LYS A 28 -28.39 6.82 47.55
CA LYS A 28 -29.45 6.13 48.34
C LYS A 28 -30.92 6.20 47.84
N ARG A 29 -31.40 5.13 47.17
CA ARG A 29 -32.31 4.08 47.71
C ARG A 29 -32.89 3.16 46.61
N ALA A 30 -33.52 2.06 47.05
CA ALA A 30 -34.15 0.99 46.26
C ALA A 30 -35.50 0.63 46.93
N PRO A 31 -36.19 -0.49 46.62
CA PRO A 31 -36.61 -1.07 45.34
C PRO A 31 -38.15 -1.31 45.28
N ASN A 32 -38.65 -1.95 44.20
CA ASN A 32 -39.79 -2.90 44.15
C ASN A 32 -39.70 -3.63 42.77
N GLN A 33 -40.01 -4.93 42.58
CA GLN A 33 -41.27 -5.69 42.77
C GLN A 33 -42.43 -5.21 41.86
N SER A 34 -43.17 -6.09 41.15
CA SER A 34 -43.07 -7.56 40.98
C SER A 34 -43.86 -8.06 39.74
N ASP A 35 -43.70 -9.35 39.40
CA ASP A 35 -44.63 -10.25 38.64
C ASP A 35 -45.02 -9.89 37.18
N GLY A 36 -45.42 -10.85 36.31
CA GLY A 36 -45.43 -12.32 36.39
C GLY A 36 -46.19 -12.98 35.21
N ASN A 37 -45.93 -14.28 34.95
CA ASN A 37 -46.64 -15.25 34.06
C ASN A 37 -46.88 -14.87 32.56
N ALA A 38 -46.61 -15.67 31.52
CA ALA A 38 -46.62 -17.13 31.25
C ALA A 38 -47.97 -17.72 30.79
N ILE A 39 -48.03 -18.18 29.51
CA ILE A 39 -49.02 -19.04 28.81
C ILE A 39 -48.41 -19.30 27.40
N THR A 40 -47.95 -20.50 27.02
CA THR A 40 -48.65 -21.67 26.43
C THR A 40 -49.46 -21.40 25.14
N ALA A 41 -49.50 -22.26 24.10
CA ALA A 41 -48.66 -23.39 23.65
C ALA A 41 -49.18 -23.89 22.28
N SER A 42 -48.35 -24.49 21.41
CA SER A 42 -48.81 -25.41 20.35
C SER A 42 -47.70 -26.20 19.62
N ALA A 43 -47.92 -27.51 19.49
CA ALA A 43 -47.35 -28.45 18.50
C ALA A 43 -48.57 -29.20 17.85
N PRO A 44 -48.50 -30.30 17.05
CA PRO A 44 -47.37 -31.20 16.76
C PRO A 44 -47.28 -31.82 15.32
N SER A 45 -46.16 -32.50 15.04
CA SER A 45 -46.09 -33.78 14.28
C SER A 45 -44.67 -34.35 14.38
N GLN A 46 -44.32 -35.48 15.02
CA GLN A 46 -44.79 -36.89 15.02
C GLN A 46 -44.19 -37.77 13.90
N GLY A 47 -43.69 -38.96 14.30
CA GLY A 47 -42.84 -39.88 13.52
C GLY A 47 -41.33 -39.69 13.85
N GLY A 48 -40.59 -40.61 14.49
CA GLY A 48 -40.85 -42.01 14.88
C GLY A 48 -40.06 -42.98 13.96
N CYS A 49 -39.25 -43.94 14.42
CA CYS A 49 -38.98 -44.43 15.79
C CYS A 49 -37.55 -45.03 15.95
N LEU A 50 -37.07 -45.06 17.21
CA LEU A 50 -36.29 -46.10 17.96
C LEU A 50 -35.51 -47.22 17.20
N ARG A 51 -34.36 -47.78 17.65
CA ARG A 51 -33.68 -47.76 18.97
C ARG A 51 -32.22 -48.31 18.91
N LEU A 52 -31.36 -47.89 19.86
CA LEU A 52 -30.23 -48.59 20.55
C LEU A 52 -29.27 -49.52 19.74
N LEU A 53 -27.94 -49.38 19.85
CA LEU A 53 -27.14 -49.86 20.99
C LEU A 53 -25.69 -49.28 21.03
N GLY A 54 -25.06 -49.28 22.21
CA GLY A 54 -23.59 -49.26 22.39
C GLY A 54 -23.10 -50.60 22.98
N PRO A 55 -21.79 -50.81 23.31
CA PRO A 55 -20.82 -49.80 23.78
C PRO A 55 -19.38 -49.92 23.19
N THR A 56 -18.43 -49.28 23.88
CA THR A 56 -16.94 -49.22 23.78
C THR A 56 -16.21 -50.51 24.26
N PRO A 57 -14.85 -50.64 24.30
CA PRO A 57 -13.73 -49.99 23.56
C PRO A 57 -12.55 -50.95 23.10
N ALA A 58 -11.46 -50.35 22.56
CA ALA A 58 -10.03 -50.67 22.82
C ALA A 58 -9.21 -51.76 22.05
N THR A 59 -7.95 -51.37 21.68
CA THR A 59 -6.71 -52.19 21.50
C THR A 59 -6.63 -53.29 20.41
N ALA A 60 -5.47 -53.78 19.93
CA ALA A 60 -4.10 -53.24 19.72
C ALA A 60 -3.22 -54.27 18.93
N PHE A 61 -2.02 -53.85 18.45
CA PHE A 61 -0.94 -54.70 17.86
C PHE A 61 -1.25 -55.38 16.49
N ARG A 62 -0.27 -55.87 15.69
CA ARG A 62 1.20 -55.98 15.88
C ARG A 62 2.03 -55.77 14.59
N LYS A 63 3.32 -55.48 14.78
CA LYS A 63 4.39 -55.36 13.76
C LYS A 63 4.77 -56.71 13.12
N SER A 64 5.24 -56.68 11.87
CA SER A 64 6.44 -57.43 11.41
C SER A 64 6.89 -57.04 9.98
N SER A 65 8.17 -57.08 9.56
CA SER A 65 9.44 -56.72 10.24
C SER A 65 10.67 -56.95 9.33
N VAL A 66 11.66 -56.06 9.42
CA VAL A 66 13.12 -56.37 9.46
C VAL A 66 13.85 -56.70 8.12
N PRO A 67 15.18 -56.43 8.01
CA PRO A 67 15.86 -56.09 6.74
C PRO A 67 17.11 -56.96 6.47
N ARG A 68 18.08 -56.51 5.62
CA ARG A 68 19.53 -56.38 5.97
C ARG A 68 20.43 -55.79 4.83
N PRO A 69 21.71 -55.42 5.13
CA PRO A 69 22.69 -54.76 4.22
C PRO A 69 23.89 -55.73 3.98
N PRO A 70 25.21 -55.37 3.97
CA PRO A 70 25.97 -54.13 3.65
C PRO A 70 27.16 -54.37 2.67
N ALA A 71 27.95 -53.32 2.37
CA ALA A 71 29.34 -53.44 1.89
C ALA A 71 30.24 -52.31 2.45
N ARG A 72 31.57 -52.49 2.47
CA ARG A 72 32.57 -51.57 3.06
C ARG A 72 33.76 -51.31 2.12
N ALA A 73 34.23 -50.06 2.11
CA ALA A 73 35.63 -49.55 2.02
C ALA A 73 36.66 -50.10 1.00
N VAL A 74 37.51 -49.20 0.47
CA VAL A 74 38.99 -49.16 0.62
C VAL A 74 39.57 -47.88 -0.07
N GLN A 75 40.85 -47.56 0.12
CA GLN A 75 41.50 -46.25 -0.12
C GLN A 75 42.40 -46.16 -1.39
N GLY A 76 42.65 -44.92 -1.85
CA GLY A 76 43.78 -44.48 -2.72
C GLY A 76 43.54 -43.01 -3.14
N ALA A 77 44.42 -41.98 -3.02
CA ALA A 77 45.89 -41.84 -3.11
C ALA A 77 46.40 -42.08 -4.56
N ARG A 78 47.12 -41.19 -5.28
CA ARG A 78 47.85 -39.88 -5.09
C ARG A 78 47.88 -39.10 -6.44
N ALA A 79 48.35 -37.86 -6.65
CA ALA A 79 48.47 -36.59 -5.89
C ALA A 79 49.09 -35.48 -6.82
N CYS A 80 49.14 -34.19 -6.39
CA CYS A 80 49.75 -33.02 -7.08
C CYS A 80 49.05 -32.53 -8.38
N GLY A 81 49.23 -31.30 -8.88
CA GLY A 81 50.13 -30.19 -8.50
C GLY A 81 49.66 -28.78 -8.94
N ARG A 82 50.58 -27.79 -9.00
CA ARG A 82 50.29 -26.32 -9.10
C ARG A 82 50.00 -25.79 -10.54
N ALA A 83 49.37 -24.61 -10.59
CA ALA A 83 49.18 -23.71 -11.77
C ALA A 83 50.48 -22.93 -12.16
N PRO A 84 50.53 -21.85 -12.99
CA PRO A 84 49.50 -21.11 -13.77
C PRO A 84 49.94 -20.64 -15.20
N ARG A 85 49.15 -19.77 -15.92
CA ARG A 85 49.61 -18.51 -16.61
C ARG A 85 48.56 -17.71 -17.44
N ARG A 86 48.95 -16.48 -17.83
CA ARG A 86 48.41 -15.55 -18.88
C ARG A 86 49.61 -15.13 -19.80
N ALA A 87 49.55 -14.35 -20.90
CA ALA A 87 48.56 -13.54 -21.65
C ALA A 87 48.97 -13.57 -23.17
N ALA A 88 48.56 -12.76 -24.17
CA ALA A 88 47.72 -11.55 -24.31
C ALA A 88 46.86 -11.66 -25.63
N SER A 89 46.69 -10.76 -26.62
CA SER A 89 47.15 -9.38 -26.97
C SER A 89 46.26 -8.78 -28.11
N GLN A 90 46.57 -7.55 -28.58
CA GLN A 90 45.97 -6.81 -29.73
C GLN A 90 47.12 -6.31 -30.70
N PRO A 91 47.02 -5.36 -31.68
CA PRO A 91 45.90 -4.49 -32.17
C PRO A 91 45.84 -4.12 -33.70
N ALA A 92 44.92 -3.19 -34.07
CA ALA A 92 44.95 -2.20 -35.20
C ALA A 92 44.77 -2.69 -36.68
N GLU A 93 44.34 -1.91 -37.71
CA GLU A 93 43.66 -0.57 -37.84
C GLU A 93 42.98 -0.36 -39.25
N ARG A 94 42.01 0.58 -39.35
CA ARG A 94 41.57 1.49 -40.47
C ARG A 94 41.09 1.05 -41.90
N ALA A 95 39.84 1.46 -42.21
CA ALA A 95 39.35 2.32 -43.34
C ALA A 95 39.28 1.89 -44.85
N GLY A 96 38.23 2.33 -45.58
CA GLY A 96 38.32 2.65 -47.04
C GLY A 96 37.12 2.49 -48.04
N VAL A 97 36.19 3.47 -48.13
CA VAL A 97 35.52 4.02 -49.36
C VAL A 97 34.61 3.13 -50.29
N ASN A 98 33.69 3.80 -51.04
CA ASN A 98 32.66 3.28 -51.99
C ASN A 98 33.15 3.12 -53.47
N VAL A 99 32.21 2.77 -54.41
CA VAL A 99 32.18 2.91 -55.91
C VAL A 99 32.18 1.56 -56.70
N ILE A 100 31.43 1.29 -57.80
CA ILE A 100 30.09 1.72 -58.33
C ILE A 100 29.65 0.86 -59.58
N TRP A 101 28.33 0.64 -59.78
CA TRP A 101 27.55 0.26 -61.01
C TRP A 101 27.75 -1.00 -61.92
N SER A 102 26.59 -1.45 -62.47
CA SER A 102 26.30 -2.08 -63.79
C SER A 102 26.76 -3.54 -64.10
N ASP A 103 26.09 -4.35 -64.93
CA ASP A 103 24.89 -4.14 -65.79
C ASP A 103 24.03 -5.44 -65.98
N SER A 104 23.01 -5.33 -66.84
CA SER A 104 22.09 -6.29 -67.48
C SER A 104 22.75 -7.49 -68.23
N ASP A 105 22.04 -8.48 -68.82
CA ASP A 105 20.61 -8.62 -69.18
C ASP A 105 20.12 -10.09 -69.10
N SER A 106 18.81 -10.28 -69.25
CA SER A 106 18.05 -11.54 -69.26
C SER A 106 17.98 -12.23 -70.64
N ARG A 107 17.65 -13.54 -70.67
CA ARG A 107 16.98 -14.16 -71.83
C ARG A 107 16.24 -15.49 -71.56
N GLU A 108 14.93 -15.37 -71.74
CA GLU A 108 13.91 -16.35 -72.13
C GLU A 108 14.29 -17.21 -73.38
N ARG A 109 13.64 -18.33 -73.80
CA ARG A 109 12.37 -19.03 -73.46
C ARG A 109 12.23 -20.41 -74.21
N PHE A 110 11.36 -21.31 -73.74
CA PHE A 110 10.65 -22.47 -74.40
C PHE A 110 11.43 -23.49 -75.30
N ALA A 111 10.93 -24.69 -75.66
CA ALA A 111 10.24 -25.79 -74.94
C ALA A 111 9.97 -27.00 -75.88
N MET A 112 9.80 -28.21 -75.32
CA MET A 112 8.98 -29.32 -75.88
C MET A 112 8.70 -30.37 -74.77
N ALA A 113 7.44 -30.57 -74.37
CA ALA A 113 6.54 -31.66 -74.80
C ALA A 113 6.77 -33.02 -74.07
N PHE A 114 6.11 -33.28 -72.92
CA PHE A 114 4.77 -33.91 -72.76
C PHE A 114 4.64 -35.38 -73.18
N VAL A 115 4.39 -36.30 -72.23
CA VAL A 115 3.17 -37.17 -72.17
C VAL A 115 2.91 -37.64 -70.72
N ARG A 116 1.63 -37.91 -70.39
CA ARG A 116 1.09 -38.71 -69.24
C ARG A 116 1.18 -38.14 -67.81
N LEU A 117 0.10 -37.46 -67.42
CA LEU A 117 -0.49 -37.47 -66.06
C LEU A 117 -2.00 -37.17 -66.18
N ILE A 118 -2.75 -37.17 -65.06
CA ILE A 118 -4.24 -37.22 -64.98
C ILE A 118 -4.75 -38.66 -65.26
N PRO A 119 -5.63 -39.26 -64.45
CA PRO A 119 -6.54 -38.66 -63.46
C PRO A 119 -5.96 -38.47 -62.05
N LEU A 120 -5.86 -37.22 -61.59
CA LEU A 120 -5.69 -36.88 -60.16
C LEU A 120 -6.35 -35.53 -59.79
N CYS A 121 -7.46 -35.19 -60.45
CA CYS A 121 -8.05 -33.84 -60.44
C CYS A 121 -9.23 -33.66 -59.45
N LEU A 122 -9.39 -34.53 -58.44
CA LEU A 122 -10.49 -34.48 -57.47
C LEU A 122 -10.08 -34.66 -55.99
N LEU A 123 -8.79 -34.61 -55.67
CA LEU A 123 -8.28 -34.73 -54.29
C LEU A 123 -7.26 -33.65 -53.87
N GLY A 124 -6.98 -32.66 -54.74
CA GLY A 124 -6.07 -31.54 -54.46
C GLY A 124 -6.81 -30.21 -54.36
N GLY A 125 -7.64 -30.02 -53.33
CA GLY A 125 -8.53 -28.85 -53.25
C GLY A 125 -9.12 -28.50 -51.89
N LEU A 126 -8.61 -29.07 -50.79
CA LEU A 126 -9.03 -28.73 -49.42
C LEU A 126 -7.82 -28.47 -48.51
N ALA A 127 -7.02 -27.47 -48.88
CA ALA A 127 -6.30 -26.73 -47.86
C ALA A 127 -7.34 -25.97 -47.04
N ALA A 128 -7.56 -26.38 -45.79
CA ALA A 128 -8.46 -25.66 -44.91
C ALA A 128 -7.93 -24.24 -44.71
N LEU A 129 -8.70 -23.24 -45.16
CA LEU A 129 -8.51 -21.86 -44.73
C LEU A 129 -8.79 -21.82 -43.23
N ALA A 130 -7.73 -21.97 -42.43
CA ALA A 130 -7.78 -21.66 -41.02
C ALA A 130 -8.27 -20.21 -40.89
N ALA A 131 -9.38 -20.01 -40.19
CA ALA A 131 -9.86 -18.66 -39.91
C ALA A 131 -8.75 -17.90 -39.18
N ALA A 132 -8.57 -16.63 -39.53
CA ALA A 132 -7.69 -15.76 -38.75
C ALA A 132 -8.16 -15.77 -37.27
N PRO A 133 -7.24 -15.74 -36.30
CA PRO A 133 -7.63 -15.66 -34.90
C PRO A 133 -8.45 -14.37 -34.67
N PRO A 134 -9.39 -14.39 -33.71
CA PRO A 134 -10.15 -13.20 -33.34
C PRO A 134 -9.21 -12.12 -32.77
N GLU A 135 -9.69 -10.88 -32.74
CA GLU A 135 -8.90 -9.71 -32.33
C GLU A 135 -8.38 -9.78 -30.87
N TRP A 136 -8.96 -10.63 -30.02
CA TRP A 136 -8.52 -10.89 -28.64
C TRP A 136 -7.52 -12.05 -28.49
N ASP A 137 -7.09 -12.66 -29.60
CA ASP A 137 -6.09 -13.74 -29.66
C ASP A 137 -5.06 -13.40 -30.78
N ASN A 138 -4.70 -12.12 -30.89
CA ASN A 138 -3.91 -11.57 -31.98
C ASN A 138 -3.20 -10.24 -31.57
N PRO A 139 -1.97 -10.30 -30.99
CA PRO A 139 -1.24 -9.12 -30.50
C PRO A 139 -0.86 -8.05 -31.56
N ALA A 140 -1.14 -8.30 -32.84
CA ALA A 140 -1.06 -7.27 -33.88
C ALA A 140 -2.29 -6.32 -33.87
N VAL A 141 -3.40 -6.68 -33.22
CA VAL A 141 -4.73 -6.04 -33.33
C VAL A 141 -5.24 -5.54 -31.97
N THR A 142 -4.37 -4.88 -31.21
CA THR A 142 -4.66 -4.10 -29.99
C THR A 142 -5.90 -3.19 -30.03
N SER A 143 -6.31 -2.73 -31.21
CA SER A 143 -7.48 -1.87 -31.40
C SER A 143 -7.98 -1.85 -32.86
N VAL A 144 -9.26 -1.56 -33.04
CA VAL A 144 -9.94 -1.35 -34.32
C VAL A 144 -10.96 -0.21 -34.16
N GLY A 145 -10.91 0.81 -35.00
CA GLY A 145 -11.88 1.92 -34.99
C GLY A 145 -11.77 2.90 -33.82
N VAL A 146 -10.72 2.79 -33.00
CA VAL A 146 -10.42 3.71 -31.90
C VAL A 146 -9.76 4.99 -32.45
N GLU A 147 -10.16 6.14 -31.93
CA GLU A 147 -9.58 7.45 -32.27
C GLU A 147 -8.14 7.60 -31.75
N PRO A 148 -7.26 8.37 -32.42
CA PRO A 148 -5.88 8.58 -31.94
C PRO A 148 -5.83 9.25 -30.56
N PRO A 149 -4.91 8.87 -29.65
CA PRO A 149 -4.81 9.46 -28.32
C PRO A 149 -4.68 11.00 -28.30
N HIS A 150 -5.24 11.62 -27.27
CA HIS A 150 -5.21 13.06 -27.02
C HIS A 150 -5.27 13.34 -25.52
N ALA A 151 -5.00 14.59 -25.13
CA ALA A 151 -5.08 15.03 -23.74
C ALA A 151 -6.51 14.89 -23.18
N THR A 152 -6.63 14.56 -21.89
CA THR A 152 -7.93 14.57 -21.19
C THR A 152 -8.58 15.95 -21.28
N MET A 153 -9.78 16.04 -21.86
CA MET A 153 -10.47 17.30 -22.06
C MET A 153 -12.00 17.19 -22.12
N MET A 154 -12.67 18.34 -22.09
CA MET A 154 -14.08 18.50 -22.44
C MET A 154 -14.29 19.89 -23.06
N VAL A 155 -15.14 19.98 -24.08
CA VAL A 155 -15.52 21.23 -24.75
C VAL A 155 -16.79 21.83 -24.16
N TYR A 156 -16.83 23.16 -24.08
CA TYR A 156 -17.94 23.93 -23.53
C TYR A 156 -18.31 25.07 -24.49
N PRO A 157 -19.57 25.56 -24.51
CA PRO A 157 -20.00 26.62 -25.42
C PRO A 157 -19.45 28.01 -25.07
N ASP A 158 -19.03 28.22 -23.82
CA ASP A 158 -18.61 29.52 -23.32
C ASP A 158 -17.62 29.41 -22.15
N ALA A 159 -16.98 30.53 -21.80
CA ALA A 159 -16.02 30.57 -20.71
C ALA A 159 -16.65 30.47 -19.31
N LEU A 160 -17.94 30.79 -19.13
CA LEU A 160 -18.60 30.72 -17.82
C LEU A 160 -18.80 29.25 -17.39
N THR A 161 -19.24 28.42 -18.34
CA THR A 161 -19.40 26.97 -18.18
C THR A 161 -18.06 26.25 -18.13
N ALA A 162 -17.11 26.58 -19.02
CA ALA A 162 -15.76 26.00 -19.00
C ALA A 162 -15.04 26.18 -17.64
N ARG A 163 -15.12 27.37 -17.05
CA ARG A 163 -14.46 27.72 -15.77
C ARG A 163 -15.02 26.97 -14.55
N THR A 164 -16.06 26.16 -14.71
CA THR A 164 -16.49 25.20 -13.67
C THR A 164 -15.53 24.02 -13.52
N PHE A 165 -14.80 23.65 -14.57
CA PHE A 165 -14.02 22.40 -14.69
C PHE A 165 -14.85 21.12 -14.42
N ASP A 166 -16.19 21.18 -14.52
CA ASP A 166 -17.08 20.04 -14.34
C ASP A 166 -17.63 19.58 -15.72
N PRO A 167 -17.17 18.44 -16.28
CA PRO A 167 -17.64 17.95 -17.57
C PRO A 167 -19.16 17.75 -17.66
N ALA A 168 -19.86 17.54 -16.53
CA ALA A 168 -21.31 17.44 -16.50
C ALA A 168 -22.04 18.79 -16.63
N LYS A 169 -21.29 19.91 -16.76
CA LYS A 169 -21.83 21.23 -17.13
C LYS A 169 -21.73 21.52 -18.64
N SER A 170 -21.05 20.68 -19.42
CA SER A 170 -21.10 20.80 -20.87
C SER A 170 -22.44 20.29 -21.41
N PRO A 171 -23.18 21.06 -22.23
CA PRO A 171 -24.37 20.57 -22.95
C PRO A 171 -23.99 19.56 -24.06
N TRP A 172 -22.69 19.30 -24.25
CA TRP A 172 -22.13 18.37 -25.23
C TRP A 172 -21.50 17.12 -24.59
N ARG A 173 -21.82 16.81 -23.32
CA ARG A 173 -21.57 15.51 -22.67
C ARG A 173 -22.91 14.85 -22.30
N LEU A 174 -23.01 13.54 -22.50
CA LEU A 174 -24.14 12.71 -22.05
C LEU A 174 -23.58 11.45 -21.37
N SER A 175 -23.73 11.31 -20.05
CA SER A 175 -23.29 10.11 -19.35
C SER A 175 -24.15 8.89 -19.73
N LEU A 176 -23.49 7.75 -19.92
CA LEU A 176 -24.10 6.43 -20.10
C LEU A 176 -23.90 5.55 -18.85
N ASN A 177 -23.53 6.13 -17.70
CA ASN A 177 -23.45 5.43 -16.42
C ASN A 177 -24.85 5.04 -15.87
N GLY A 178 -24.87 4.20 -14.84
CA GLY A 178 -26.07 3.61 -14.25
C GLY A 178 -26.36 2.21 -14.81
N ASP A 179 -27.63 1.85 -14.88
CA ASP A 179 -28.07 0.47 -15.19
C ASP A 179 -27.93 0.09 -16.66
N TRP A 180 -27.31 -1.07 -16.91
CA TRP A 180 -27.24 -1.75 -18.22
C TRP A 180 -27.79 -3.17 -18.11
N LYS A 181 -28.32 -3.71 -19.21
CA LYS A 181 -28.66 -5.14 -19.32
C LYS A 181 -27.39 -5.95 -19.47
N PHE A 182 -27.28 -7.07 -18.76
CA PHE A 182 -26.04 -7.85 -18.66
C PHE A 182 -26.27 -9.35 -18.66
N ARG A 183 -25.47 -10.08 -19.46
CA ARG A 183 -25.40 -11.55 -19.49
C ARG A 183 -23.95 -11.99 -19.49
N GLY A 184 -23.54 -12.68 -18.42
CA GLY A 184 -22.23 -13.31 -18.32
C GLY A 184 -22.28 -14.79 -18.72
N VAL A 185 -21.21 -15.27 -19.35
CA VAL A 185 -20.96 -16.70 -19.63
C VAL A 185 -19.50 -17.04 -19.33
N LEU A 186 -19.17 -18.30 -19.03
CA LEU A 186 -17.80 -18.68 -18.60
C LEU A 186 -16.84 -18.98 -19.77
N ARG A 187 -17.36 -19.10 -21.00
CA ARG A 187 -16.58 -19.43 -22.21
C ARG A 187 -16.99 -18.56 -23.39
N PRO A 188 -16.05 -18.17 -24.28
CA PRO A 188 -16.35 -17.46 -25.53
C PRO A 188 -17.36 -18.19 -26.43
N ALA A 189 -17.38 -19.52 -26.41
CA ALA A 189 -18.31 -20.33 -27.22
C ALA A 189 -19.79 -20.17 -26.79
N ASP A 190 -20.06 -19.86 -25.51
CA ASP A 190 -21.42 -19.81 -24.96
C ASP A 190 -22.09 -18.42 -25.10
N ARG A 191 -21.37 -17.44 -25.68
CA ARG A 191 -21.80 -16.03 -25.74
C ARG A 191 -23.08 -15.85 -26.56
N PRO A 192 -23.98 -14.92 -26.18
CA PRO A 192 -25.27 -14.76 -26.83
C PRO A 192 -25.12 -14.28 -28.29
N ALA A 193 -25.29 -15.19 -29.25
CA ALA A 193 -25.30 -14.85 -30.67
C ALA A 193 -26.43 -13.86 -31.00
N GLY A 194 -26.13 -12.87 -31.86
CA GLY A 194 -27.08 -11.85 -32.29
C GLY A 194 -27.41 -10.76 -31.26
N PHE A 195 -26.80 -10.77 -30.07
CA PHE A 195 -27.13 -9.81 -29.01
C PHE A 195 -26.83 -8.33 -29.36
N GLN A 196 -26.06 -8.07 -30.41
CA GLN A 196 -25.78 -6.72 -30.88
C GLN A 196 -26.97 -6.09 -31.64
N LEU A 197 -27.88 -6.89 -32.18
CA LEU A 197 -29.00 -6.43 -33.01
C LEU A 197 -30.05 -5.67 -32.17
N PRO A 198 -30.59 -4.53 -32.65
CA PRO A 198 -31.57 -3.74 -31.88
C PRO A 198 -32.74 -4.56 -31.34
N GLU A 199 -33.33 -5.41 -32.18
CA GLU A 199 -34.52 -6.23 -31.94
C GLU A 199 -34.32 -7.46 -31.04
N TYR A 200 -33.10 -7.70 -30.52
CA TYR A 200 -32.81 -8.83 -29.64
C TYR A 200 -33.48 -8.71 -28.26
N ASP A 201 -34.17 -9.77 -27.82
CA ASP A 201 -34.80 -9.86 -26.48
C ASP A 201 -33.77 -9.98 -25.34
N ASP A 202 -33.52 -8.86 -24.65
CA ASP A 202 -32.78 -8.80 -23.39
C ASP A 202 -33.68 -8.69 -22.14
N SER A 203 -35.01 -8.82 -22.27
CA SER A 203 -35.96 -8.60 -21.17
C SER A 203 -35.64 -9.46 -19.94
N ARG A 204 -35.22 -10.71 -20.18
CA ARG A 204 -34.81 -11.71 -19.17
C ARG A 204 -33.35 -11.59 -18.71
N TRP A 205 -32.56 -10.66 -19.24
CA TRP A 205 -31.20 -10.40 -18.74
C TRP A 205 -31.25 -9.61 -17.43
N ARG A 206 -30.33 -9.93 -16.52
CA ARG A 206 -30.14 -9.17 -15.28
C ARG A 206 -29.65 -7.75 -15.57
N THR A 207 -29.78 -6.88 -14.59
CA THR A 207 -29.18 -5.54 -14.61
C THR A 207 -27.79 -5.57 -13.99
N MET A 208 -26.90 -4.68 -14.45
CA MET A 208 -25.55 -4.46 -13.94
C MET A 208 -25.29 -2.94 -13.92
N PRO A 209 -24.75 -2.37 -12.84
CA PRO A 209 -24.32 -0.98 -12.85
C PRO A 209 -23.05 -0.81 -13.70
N VAL A 210 -22.95 0.33 -14.37
CA VAL A 210 -21.77 0.80 -15.09
C VAL A 210 -21.41 2.20 -14.60
N PRO A 211 -20.18 2.47 -14.15
CA PRO A 211 -19.09 1.50 -13.93
C PRO A 211 -19.43 0.41 -12.90
N GLY A 212 -18.90 -0.79 -13.10
CA GLY A 212 -19.11 -1.96 -12.24
C GLY A 212 -18.30 -3.19 -12.64
N ILE A 213 -17.66 -3.82 -11.65
CA ILE A 213 -16.88 -5.06 -11.79
C ILE A 213 -17.78 -6.27 -11.55
N TRP A 214 -17.86 -7.22 -12.49
CA TRP A 214 -18.88 -8.28 -12.41
C TRP A 214 -18.68 -9.27 -11.25
N GLN A 215 -17.44 -9.46 -10.80
CA GLN A 215 -17.12 -10.26 -9.61
C GLN A 215 -17.75 -9.68 -8.32
N MET A 216 -17.85 -8.35 -8.22
CA MET A 216 -18.50 -7.68 -7.07
C MET A 216 -20.04 -7.74 -7.15
N HIS A 217 -20.60 -8.17 -8.28
CA HIS A 217 -22.03 -8.26 -8.54
C HIS A 217 -22.51 -9.71 -8.82
N GLY A 218 -21.79 -10.70 -8.27
CA GLY A 218 -22.26 -12.10 -8.24
C GLY A 218 -22.18 -12.81 -9.59
N PHE A 219 -21.18 -12.49 -10.42
CA PHE A 219 -20.80 -13.31 -11.56
C PHE A 219 -19.32 -13.65 -11.47
N ASP A 220 -18.95 -14.92 -11.72
CA ASP A 220 -17.56 -15.35 -11.69
C ASP A 220 -16.93 -15.07 -10.28
N ILE A 221 -15.62 -15.28 -10.08
CA ILE A 221 -14.94 -15.00 -8.80
C ILE A 221 -13.79 -14.00 -8.97
N PRO A 222 -13.53 -13.13 -7.97
CA PRO A 222 -12.27 -12.40 -7.91
C PRO A 222 -11.15 -13.43 -7.66
N ILE A 223 -10.01 -13.23 -8.31
CA ILE A 223 -8.83 -14.10 -8.17
C ILE A 223 -7.65 -13.21 -7.85
N TYR A 224 -6.95 -13.50 -6.76
CA TYR A 224 -5.68 -12.86 -6.43
C TYR A 224 -4.49 -13.78 -6.76
N SER A 225 -3.54 -13.27 -7.55
CA SER A 225 -2.19 -13.82 -7.63
C SER A 225 -1.19 -12.69 -7.89
N ASN A 226 0.03 -12.89 -7.39
CA ASN A 226 1.17 -12.00 -7.58
C ASN A 226 1.68 -12.07 -9.04
N TRP A 227 2.30 -13.20 -9.43
CA TRP A 227 3.02 -13.36 -10.70
C TRP A 227 2.51 -14.52 -11.60
N ASN A 228 1.38 -15.14 -11.25
CA ASN A 228 0.80 -16.22 -12.05
C ASN A 228 -0.51 -15.79 -12.69
N TYR A 229 -0.63 -16.06 -13.98
CA TYR A 229 -1.94 -16.06 -14.64
C TYR A 229 -2.87 -17.09 -13.97
N PRO A 230 -4.18 -16.82 -13.89
CA PRO A 230 -5.17 -17.71 -13.27
C PRO A 230 -5.50 -18.96 -14.12
N PHE A 231 -4.65 -19.29 -15.10
CA PHE A 231 -4.78 -20.40 -16.05
C PHE A 231 -3.38 -20.94 -16.41
N PRO A 232 -3.26 -22.21 -16.89
CA PRO A 232 -1.95 -22.82 -17.13
C PRO A 232 -1.14 -22.13 -18.22
N GLN A 233 0.09 -21.71 -17.92
CA GLN A 233 1.00 -21.02 -18.84
C GLN A 233 2.40 -21.65 -18.84
N ASP A 234 3.05 -21.73 -20.01
CA ASP A 234 4.47 -22.11 -20.13
C ASP A 234 5.31 -20.86 -20.41
N ARG A 235 6.17 -20.49 -19.44
CA ARG A 235 7.08 -19.33 -19.50
C ARG A 235 8.00 -19.30 -20.72
N ARG A 236 8.16 -20.43 -21.43
CA ARG A 236 9.04 -20.60 -22.60
C ARG A 236 8.29 -20.52 -23.94
N LYS A 237 6.98 -20.30 -23.92
CA LYS A 237 6.13 -20.21 -25.11
C LYS A 237 5.44 -18.85 -25.17
N MET A 238 5.26 -18.37 -26.40
CA MET A 238 4.40 -17.21 -26.64
C MET A 238 2.98 -17.53 -26.11
N PRO A 239 2.31 -16.60 -25.42
CA PRO A 239 0.97 -16.83 -24.90
C PRO A 239 -0.10 -16.97 -25.99
N ALA A 240 -1.24 -17.53 -25.58
CA ALA A 240 -2.51 -17.58 -26.31
C ALA A 240 -3.63 -17.70 -25.25
N PRO A 241 -4.63 -16.81 -25.18
CA PRO A 241 -5.61 -16.81 -24.10
C PRO A 241 -6.47 -18.08 -24.05
N PRO A 242 -7.01 -18.46 -22.87
CA PRO A 242 -7.83 -19.66 -22.74
C PRO A 242 -9.17 -19.54 -23.51
N TYR A 243 -9.60 -20.66 -24.12
CA TYR A 243 -10.91 -20.80 -24.75
C TYR A 243 -11.92 -21.57 -23.87
N ASP A 244 -11.45 -22.47 -22.99
CA ASP A 244 -12.31 -23.31 -22.13
C ASP A 244 -12.73 -22.64 -20.81
N PHE A 245 -12.00 -21.62 -20.36
CA PHE A 245 -12.38 -20.73 -19.26
C PHE A 245 -11.88 -19.32 -19.54
N ASN A 246 -12.76 -18.48 -20.07
CA ASN A 246 -12.53 -17.06 -20.32
C ASN A 246 -13.89 -16.36 -20.23
N PRO A 247 -14.27 -15.88 -19.03
CA PRO A 247 -15.58 -15.31 -18.81
C PRO A 247 -15.84 -14.10 -19.71
N VAL A 248 -16.98 -14.12 -20.41
CA VAL A 248 -17.41 -13.06 -21.32
C VAL A 248 -18.65 -12.37 -20.78
N GLY A 249 -18.55 -11.06 -20.59
CA GLY A 249 -19.65 -10.18 -20.21
C GLY A 249 -20.27 -9.50 -21.43
N SER A 250 -21.50 -9.85 -21.79
CA SER A 250 -22.28 -9.15 -22.82
C SER A 250 -23.19 -8.12 -22.17
N TYR A 251 -23.09 -6.87 -22.59
CA TYR A 251 -23.83 -5.71 -22.08
C TYR A 251 -24.69 -5.09 -23.18
N ARG A 252 -25.88 -4.58 -22.83
CA ARG A 252 -26.79 -3.82 -23.71
C ARG A 252 -27.39 -2.63 -22.99
N ARG A 253 -27.57 -1.51 -23.70
CA ARG A 253 -28.31 -0.33 -23.23
C ARG A 253 -28.89 0.47 -24.39
N THR A 254 -30.05 1.09 -24.18
CA THR A 254 -30.62 2.09 -25.09
C THR A 254 -30.30 3.51 -24.63
N PHE A 255 -30.10 4.42 -25.58
CA PHE A 255 -29.85 5.83 -25.34
C PHE A 255 -30.51 6.69 -26.42
N SER A 256 -30.56 8.01 -26.22
CA SER A 256 -31.01 8.97 -27.24
C SER A 256 -30.05 10.15 -27.28
N VAL A 257 -29.63 10.55 -28.48
CA VAL A 257 -28.75 11.70 -28.68
C VAL A 257 -29.60 12.99 -28.66
N PRO A 258 -29.17 14.08 -27.98
CA PRO A 258 -29.90 15.34 -27.99
C PRO A 258 -30.03 15.92 -29.40
N GLU A 259 -31.21 16.45 -29.77
CA GLU A 259 -31.42 17.13 -31.06
C GLU A 259 -30.50 18.36 -31.24
N THR A 260 -30.03 18.95 -30.13
CA THR A 260 -29.01 20.01 -30.13
C THR A 260 -27.62 19.56 -30.60
N TRP A 261 -27.39 18.26 -30.80
CA TRP A 261 -26.16 17.71 -31.37
C TRP A 261 -26.29 17.40 -32.88
N LYS A 262 -27.41 17.75 -33.51
CA LYS A 262 -27.63 17.53 -34.95
C LYS A 262 -26.59 18.29 -35.79
N GLY A 263 -25.90 17.57 -36.67
CA GLY A 263 -24.81 18.12 -37.50
C GLY A 263 -23.48 18.33 -36.76
N ARG A 264 -23.36 17.86 -35.51
CA ARG A 264 -22.10 17.72 -34.78
C ARG A 264 -21.54 16.30 -34.93
N THR A 265 -20.25 16.14 -34.70
CA THR A 265 -19.63 14.82 -34.52
C THR A 265 -20.02 14.29 -33.14
N VAL A 266 -20.20 12.96 -33.01
CA VAL A 266 -20.53 12.29 -31.75
C VAL A 266 -19.56 11.13 -31.50
N TYR A 267 -18.88 11.21 -30.36
CA TYR A 267 -17.92 10.21 -29.90
C TYR A 267 -18.49 9.42 -28.72
N LEU A 268 -18.21 8.13 -28.69
CA LEU A 268 -18.49 7.23 -27.57
C LEU A 268 -17.18 6.92 -26.84
N HIS A 269 -17.10 7.32 -25.58
CA HIS A 269 -15.92 7.23 -24.73
C HIS A 269 -16.11 6.18 -23.63
N PHE A 270 -15.14 5.26 -23.51
CA PHE A 270 -15.00 4.34 -22.38
C PHE A 270 -13.70 4.68 -21.63
N ALA A 271 -13.79 5.08 -20.36
CA ALA A 271 -12.62 5.50 -19.58
C ALA A 271 -11.77 4.33 -19.03
N GLY A 272 -12.28 3.10 -19.09
CA GLY A 272 -11.60 1.89 -18.64
C GLY A 272 -12.52 0.66 -18.68
N VAL A 273 -12.10 -0.37 -19.40
CA VAL A 273 -12.81 -1.66 -19.57
C VAL A 273 -11.79 -2.79 -19.47
N ASP A 274 -12.04 -3.76 -18.61
CA ASP A 274 -11.07 -4.79 -18.26
C ASP A 274 -11.53 -6.17 -18.79
N SER A 275 -10.77 -6.92 -19.62
CA SER A 275 -9.45 -6.59 -20.21
C SER A 275 -9.49 -6.20 -21.69
N ALA A 276 -10.41 -6.78 -22.48
CA ALA A 276 -10.55 -6.53 -23.92
C ALA A 276 -12.03 -6.49 -24.33
N PHE A 277 -12.42 -5.65 -25.29
CA PHE A 277 -13.84 -5.51 -25.66
C PHE A 277 -14.16 -5.10 -27.09
N TYR A 278 -15.34 -5.54 -27.56
CA TYR A 278 -15.97 -5.14 -28.83
C TYR A 278 -17.19 -4.23 -28.58
N VAL A 279 -17.46 -3.31 -29.53
CA VAL A 279 -18.55 -2.34 -29.48
C VAL A 279 -19.40 -2.39 -30.75
N TRP A 280 -20.73 -2.36 -30.57
CA TRP A 280 -21.71 -2.19 -31.66
C TRP A 280 -22.71 -1.07 -31.34
N VAL A 281 -23.06 -0.29 -32.35
CA VAL A 281 -24.12 0.74 -32.29
C VAL A 281 -25.19 0.39 -33.31
N ASN A 282 -26.44 0.27 -32.88
CA ASN A 282 -27.59 -0.15 -33.68
C ASN A 282 -27.42 -1.48 -34.44
N GLY A 283 -26.51 -2.35 -33.99
CA GLY A 283 -26.17 -3.64 -34.62
C GLY A 283 -24.95 -3.59 -35.54
N GLU A 284 -24.51 -2.39 -35.96
CA GLU A 284 -23.30 -2.19 -36.75
C GLU A 284 -22.05 -2.18 -35.87
N PHE A 285 -20.95 -2.75 -36.38
CA PHE A 285 -19.69 -2.85 -35.65
C PHE A 285 -18.96 -1.50 -35.61
N ALA A 286 -18.75 -0.98 -34.41
CA ALA A 286 -18.09 0.30 -34.19
C ALA A 286 -16.57 0.15 -33.99
N GLY A 287 -16.13 -0.88 -33.25
CA GLY A 287 -14.72 -1.13 -33.02
C GLY A 287 -14.41 -2.13 -31.90
N TYR A 288 -13.10 -2.34 -31.68
CA TYR A 288 -12.51 -3.26 -30.71
C TYR A 288 -11.34 -2.56 -29.99
N ASN A 289 -11.06 -2.91 -28.73
CA ASN A 289 -9.96 -2.30 -27.97
C ASN A 289 -9.41 -3.19 -26.82
N GLU A 290 -8.09 -3.11 -26.63
CA GLU A 290 -7.32 -3.57 -25.46
C GLU A 290 -6.64 -2.40 -24.70
N ASP A 291 -5.79 -2.73 -23.72
CA ASP A 291 -5.34 -1.88 -22.60
C ASP A 291 -6.52 -1.40 -21.78
N SER A 292 -6.66 -2.02 -20.60
CA SER A 292 -7.79 -1.75 -19.72
C SER A 292 -7.72 -0.45 -18.93
N ARG A 293 -6.57 0.25 -18.94
CA ARG A 293 -6.25 1.33 -17.98
C ARG A 293 -6.17 2.72 -18.63
N THR A 294 -6.16 2.82 -19.95
CA THR A 294 -6.28 4.09 -20.68
C THR A 294 -7.58 4.10 -21.51
N PRO A 295 -8.17 5.28 -21.79
CA PRO A 295 -9.48 5.33 -22.44
C PRO A 295 -9.46 4.80 -23.88
N ALA A 296 -10.63 4.41 -24.36
CA ALA A 296 -10.89 4.08 -25.75
C ALA A 296 -12.11 4.85 -26.24
N GLU A 297 -11.98 5.51 -27.39
CA GLU A 297 -12.99 6.40 -27.95
C GLU A 297 -13.27 6.07 -29.42
N PHE A 298 -14.53 6.14 -29.82
CA PHE A 298 -14.99 5.77 -31.15
C PHE A 298 -15.89 6.88 -31.73
N ASN A 299 -15.61 7.39 -32.93
CA ASN A 299 -16.55 8.26 -33.66
C ASN A 299 -17.76 7.45 -34.16
N ILE A 300 -18.88 7.54 -33.44
CA ILE A 300 -20.09 6.77 -33.73
C ILE A 300 -21.08 7.49 -34.65
N THR A 301 -20.77 8.71 -35.11
CA THR A 301 -21.68 9.61 -35.85
C THR A 301 -22.44 8.91 -36.99
N LYS A 302 -21.74 8.06 -37.76
CA LYS A 302 -22.31 7.34 -38.91
C LYS A 302 -23.28 6.21 -38.57
N PHE A 303 -23.23 5.67 -37.34
CA PHE A 303 -24.08 4.56 -36.88
C PHE A 303 -25.35 5.05 -36.16
N LEU A 304 -25.47 6.36 -35.92
CA LEU A 304 -26.58 6.94 -35.18
C LEU A 304 -27.83 7.13 -36.04
N LYS A 305 -28.99 6.94 -35.42
CA LYS A 305 -30.31 7.24 -36.00
C LYS A 305 -31.09 8.21 -35.10
N PRO A 306 -32.08 8.95 -35.62
CA PRO A 306 -32.94 9.81 -34.80
C PRO A 306 -33.66 9.02 -33.69
N GLY A 307 -33.78 9.61 -32.51
CA GLY A 307 -34.46 9.01 -31.37
C GLY A 307 -33.63 7.92 -30.66
N VAL A 308 -34.24 6.75 -30.44
CA VAL A 308 -33.65 5.69 -29.61
C VAL A 308 -32.62 4.87 -30.39
N ASN A 309 -31.41 4.85 -29.86
CA ASN A 309 -30.25 4.10 -30.35
C ASN A 309 -29.94 2.94 -29.39
N THR A 310 -29.38 1.85 -29.91
CA THR A 310 -28.92 0.70 -29.10
C THR A 310 -27.40 0.67 -29.06
N LEU A 311 -26.82 0.48 -27.88
CA LEU A 311 -25.41 0.20 -27.65
C LEU A 311 -25.28 -1.22 -27.10
N ALA A 312 -24.43 -2.04 -27.72
CA ALA A 312 -24.06 -3.37 -27.26
C ALA A 312 -22.55 -3.48 -27.13
N VAL A 313 -22.08 -4.10 -26.05
CA VAL A 313 -20.64 -4.25 -25.73
C VAL A 313 -20.38 -5.69 -25.30
N GLN A 314 -19.27 -6.29 -25.75
CA GLN A 314 -18.85 -7.62 -25.34
C GLN A 314 -17.42 -7.57 -24.78
N VAL A 315 -17.30 -7.79 -23.47
CA VAL A 315 -16.06 -7.71 -22.71
C VAL A 315 -15.57 -9.12 -22.38
N TYR A 316 -14.28 -9.39 -22.62
CA TYR A 316 -13.60 -10.65 -22.33
C TYR A 316 -12.74 -10.49 -21.06
N ARG A 317 -12.67 -11.52 -20.21
CA ARG A 317 -11.79 -11.51 -19.03
C ARG A 317 -10.33 -11.56 -19.42
N PHE A 318 -9.99 -12.33 -20.46
CA PHE A 318 -8.64 -12.53 -20.95
C PHE A 318 -8.57 -12.36 -22.48
N GLY A 319 -8.22 -11.17 -22.96
CA GLY A 319 -7.61 -11.00 -24.29
C GLY A 319 -6.09 -11.22 -24.23
N ASP A 320 -5.39 -11.19 -25.37
CA ASP A 320 -3.94 -11.35 -25.37
C ASP A 320 -3.21 -10.15 -24.74
N GLY A 321 -3.79 -8.95 -24.79
CA GLY A 321 -3.32 -7.79 -24.03
C GLY A 321 -3.29 -8.01 -22.50
N ALA A 322 -4.03 -8.98 -21.97
CA ALA A 322 -3.98 -9.32 -20.54
C ALA A 322 -2.62 -9.95 -20.10
N TYR A 323 -1.79 -10.40 -21.05
CA TYR A 323 -0.43 -10.85 -20.78
C TYR A 323 0.58 -9.71 -20.56
N LEU A 324 0.13 -8.44 -20.64
CA LEU A 324 0.83 -7.25 -20.16
C LEU A 324 0.13 -6.62 -18.93
N GLU A 325 -0.82 -7.32 -18.31
CA GLU A 325 -1.61 -6.87 -17.16
C GLU A 325 -1.47 -7.87 -16.00
N ASP A 326 -0.22 -8.27 -15.76
CA ASP A 326 0.17 -9.29 -14.79
C ASP A 326 0.55 -8.73 -13.41
N GLN A 327 0.00 -7.57 -13.05
CA GLN A 327 0.29 -6.92 -11.76
C GLN A 327 -0.11 -7.76 -10.54
N ASP A 328 0.58 -7.54 -9.43
CA ASP A 328 0.29 -8.09 -8.11
C ASP A 328 -1.02 -7.52 -7.51
N MET A 329 -2.15 -7.96 -8.05
CA MET A 329 -3.48 -7.43 -7.74
C MET A 329 -4.61 -8.42 -8.02
N TRP A 330 -5.83 -8.05 -7.61
CA TRP A 330 -7.03 -8.78 -8.00
C TRP A 330 -7.29 -8.71 -9.52
N ARG A 331 -7.28 -9.88 -10.16
CA ARG A 331 -7.64 -10.05 -11.57
C ARG A 331 -9.18 -10.05 -11.72
N MET A 332 -9.79 -8.87 -11.72
CA MET A 332 -11.24 -8.64 -11.89
C MET A 332 -11.57 -7.85 -13.17
N SER A 333 -12.77 -8.01 -13.72
CA SER A 333 -13.10 -7.55 -15.09
C SER A 333 -14.51 -6.95 -15.24
N GLY A 334 -14.72 -6.22 -16.36
CA GLY A 334 -15.93 -5.46 -16.66
C GLY A 334 -15.67 -4.01 -17.07
N ILE A 335 -16.74 -3.26 -17.36
CA ILE A 335 -16.69 -1.82 -17.65
C ILE A 335 -16.59 -1.08 -16.30
N TYR A 336 -15.40 -0.65 -15.89
CA TYR A 336 -15.11 -0.31 -14.49
C TYR A 336 -14.76 1.18 -14.24
N ARG A 337 -14.59 1.98 -15.30
CA ARG A 337 -14.64 3.46 -15.24
C ARG A 337 -15.78 4.00 -16.13
N ASP A 338 -15.97 5.31 -16.09
CA ASP A 338 -17.05 6.06 -16.78
C ASP A 338 -17.27 5.66 -18.25
N VAL A 339 -18.54 5.65 -18.67
CA VAL A 339 -18.94 5.63 -20.08
C VAL A 339 -19.80 6.85 -20.38
N TYR A 340 -19.50 7.55 -21.47
CA TYR A 340 -20.27 8.71 -21.92
C TYR A 340 -20.20 8.91 -23.42
N LEU A 341 -21.17 9.64 -23.96
CA LEU A 341 -21.02 10.31 -25.24
C LEU A 341 -20.52 11.74 -25.02
N TRP A 342 -19.75 12.25 -25.96
CA TRP A 342 -19.53 13.69 -26.09
C TRP A 342 -19.53 14.12 -27.57
N SER A 343 -19.59 15.44 -27.81
CA SER A 343 -19.86 15.95 -29.16
C SER A 343 -19.14 17.26 -29.48
N THR A 344 -18.53 17.31 -30.66
CA THR A 344 -17.69 18.42 -31.14
C THR A 344 -18.29 19.08 -32.38
N ALA A 345 -17.91 20.32 -32.66
CA ALA A 345 -18.15 20.89 -33.98
C ALA A 345 -17.21 20.21 -35.01
N ALA A 346 -17.52 20.33 -36.32
CA ALA A 346 -16.63 19.82 -37.36
C ALA A 346 -15.23 20.48 -37.27
N THR A 347 -15.23 21.80 -37.06
CA THR A 347 -14.03 22.58 -36.68
C THR A 347 -13.82 22.52 -35.17
N HIS A 348 -12.82 21.78 -34.70
CA HIS A 348 -12.61 21.44 -33.28
C HIS A 348 -11.12 21.21 -32.94
N VAL A 349 -10.70 21.54 -31.72
CA VAL A 349 -9.35 21.27 -31.19
C VAL A 349 -9.23 19.81 -30.75
N ARG A 350 -8.69 18.93 -31.62
CA ARG A 350 -8.51 17.48 -31.37
C ARG A 350 -7.67 17.17 -30.14
N ASP A 351 -6.59 17.95 -29.96
CA ASP A 351 -5.58 17.71 -28.94
C ASP A 351 -4.77 18.99 -28.71
N PHE A 352 -4.18 19.10 -27.52
CA PHE A 352 -3.34 20.23 -27.17
C PHE A 352 -2.27 19.87 -26.12
N GLU A 353 -1.19 20.62 -26.14
CA GLU A 353 -0.07 20.50 -25.22
C GLU A 353 0.30 21.87 -24.64
N VAL A 354 0.21 22.02 -23.32
CA VAL A 354 0.67 23.20 -22.58
C VAL A 354 2.07 22.95 -22.04
N LEU A 355 3.05 23.61 -22.63
CA LEU A 355 4.45 23.60 -22.17
C LEU A 355 4.74 24.85 -21.34
N THR A 356 5.52 24.66 -20.27
CA THR A 356 6.05 25.77 -19.46
C THR A 356 7.54 25.60 -19.27
N ASP A 357 8.34 26.60 -19.64
CA ASP A 357 9.76 26.67 -19.30
C ASP A 357 10.05 27.88 -18.41
N LEU A 358 11.17 27.81 -17.68
CA LEU A 358 11.62 28.86 -16.74
C LEU A 358 13.02 29.36 -17.09
N ASP A 359 13.22 30.66 -16.88
CA ASP A 359 14.54 31.30 -16.96
C ASP A 359 15.55 30.73 -15.96
N SER A 360 16.83 31.09 -16.10
CA SER A 360 17.92 30.61 -15.25
C SER A 360 17.86 31.10 -13.79
N GLN A 361 16.91 31.99 -13.46
CA GLN A 361 16.62 32.44 -12.10
C GLN A 361 15.35 31.77 -11.53
N TYR A 362 14.67 30.93 -12.31
CA TYR A 362 13.36 30.33 -12.02
C TYR A 362 12.29 31.37 -11.65
N ARG A 363 12.33 32.54 -12.30
CA ARG A 363 11.50 33.70 -11.94
C ARG A 363 10.44 34.04 -12.99
N ASN A 364 10.81 34.09 -14.26
CA ASN A 364 9.88 34.35 -15.36
C ASN A 364 9.70 33.06 -16.16
N ALA A 365 8.49 32.87 -16.69
CA ALA A 365 8.12 31.68 -17.43
C ALA A 365 7.78 32.00 -18.89
N GLN A 366 8.21 31.14 -19.80
CA GLN A 366 7.61 31.05 -21.12
C GLN A 366 6.52 30.00 -21.07
N VAL A 367 5.29 30.37 -21.45
CA VAL A 367 4.14 29.47 -21.53
C VAL A 367 3.76 29.34 -23.00
N ARG A 368 3.59 28.10 -23.46
CA ARG A 368 3.34 27.78 -24.87
C ARG A 368 2.24 26.73 -25.01
N LEU A 369 1.27 26.99 -25.88
CA LEU A 369 0.26 26.04 -26.31
C LEU A 369 0.57 25.57 -27.72
N LYS A 370 0.70 24.25 -27.91
CA LYS A 370 0.50 23.62 -29.22
C LYS A 370 -0.92 23.08 -29.28
N ALA A 371 -1.60 23.19 -30.41
CA ALA A 371 -2.94 22.64 -30.62
C ALA A 371 -3.08 22.03 -32.02
N GLU A 372 -3.83 20.95 -32.14
CA GLU A 372 -4.22 20.32 -33.41
C GLU A 372 -5.71 20.58 -33.66
N ILE A 373 -6.07 21.05 -34.86
CA ILE A 373 -7.43 21.48 -35.19
C ILE A 373 -7.95 20.67 -36.39
N LEU A 374 -9.08 19.99 -36.22
CA LEU A 374 -9.84 19.34 -37.30
C LEU A 374 -10.64 20.39 -38.07
N GLU A 375 -10.84 20.14 -39.37
CA GLU A 375 -11.52 21.03 -40.34
C GLU A 375 -11.33 22.55 -40.07
N PRO A 376 -10.09 23.05 -39.96
CA PRO A 376 -9.80 24.45 -39.64
C PRO A 376 -10.27 25.35 -40.79
N LYS A 377 -11.32 26.13 -40.55
CA LYS A 377 -11.91 27.01 -41.57
C LYS A 377 -12.33 28.34 -40.96
N ASP A 378 -11.83 29.44 -41.55
CA ASP A 378 -12.25 30.81 -41.28
C ASP A 378 -12.42 31.12 -39.78
N CYS A 379 -11.47 30.68 -38.95
CA CYS A 379 -11.53 30.72 -37.50
C CYS A 379 -10.21 31.21 -36.86
N SER A 380 -10.21 31.41 -35.54
CA SER A 380 -9.05 31.78 -34.72
C SER A 380 -9.02 31.01 -33.41
N LEU A 381 -7.80 30.76 -32.92
CA LEU A 381 -7.54 30.14 -31.62
C LEU A 381 -6.92 31.17 -30.68
N THR A 382 -7.53 31.37 -29.51
CA THR A 382 -7.01 32.15 -28.39
C THR A 382 -6.58 31.23 -27.27
N PHE A 383 -5.43 31.49 -26.65
CA PHE A 383 -5.06 30.93 -25.36
C PHE A 383 -4.88 32.07 -24.35
N GLU A 384 -5.65 32.04 -23.26
CA GLU A 384 -5.53 32.98 -22.13
C GLU A 384 -5.17 32.22 -20.86
N LEU A 385 -4.31 32.83 -20.04
CA LEU A 385 -3.94 32.34 -18.71
C LEU A 385 -4.37 33.36 -17.65
N ARG A 386 -5.06 32.91 -16.60
CA ARG A 386 -5.58 33.75 -15.50
C ARG A 386 -5.05 33.30 -14.14
N ASP A 387 -4.79 34.28 -13.27
CA ASP A 387 -4.37 34.06 -11.89
C ASP A 387 -5.54 33.63 -10.98
N ALA A 388 -5.25 33.25 -9.74
CA ALA A 388 -6.26 32.80 -8.78
C ALA A 388 -7.26 33.90 -8.34
N ALA A 389 -7.10 35.14 -8.79
CA ALA A 389 -8.06 36.25 -8.63
C ALA A 389 -8.79 36.57 -9.96
N GLY A 390 -8.64 35.73 -10.99
CA GLY A 390 -9.27 35.87 -12.30
C GLY A 390 -8.60 36.88 -13.25
N ARG A 391 -7.45 37.46 -12.85
CA ARG A 391 -6.73 38.49 -13.62
C ARG A 391 -5.86 37.83 -14.69
N GLY A 392 -5.81 38.41 -15.89
CA GLY A 392 -4.95 37.93 -16.97
C GLY A 392 -3.47 37.94 -16.56
N ALA A 393 -2.80 36.80 -16.72
CA ALA A 393 -1.37 36.60 -16.50
C ALA A 393 -0.56 36.54 -17.81
N GLY A 394 -1.22 36.22 -18.92
CA GLY A 394 -0.68 36.21 -20.28
C GLY A 394 -1.72 35.69 -21.27
N ALA A 395 -1.62 36.07 -22.54
CA ALA A 395 -2.50 35.59 -23.60
C ALA A 395 -1.84 35.70 -24.99
N ALA A 396 -2.26 34.84 -25.91
CA ALA A 396 -1.90 34.90 -27.33
C ALA A 396 -3.08 34.46 -28.21
N THR A 397 -3.06 34.82 -29.50
CA THR A 397 -4.10 34.45 -30.47
C THR A 397 -3.51 34.35 -31.87
N ALA A 398 -3.95 33.37 -32.65
CA ALA A 398 -3.58 33.21 -34.06
C ALA A 398 -4.80 32.77 -34.90
N PRO A 399 -4.77 32.98 -36.23
CA PRO A 399 -5.68 32.30 -37.15
C PRO A 399 -5.58 30.78 -37.01
N CYS A 400 -6.67 30.07 -37.29
CA CYS A 400 -6.69 28.63 -37.35
C CYS A 400 -5.79 28.07 -38.45
N ALA A 401 -5.09 26.99 -38.12
CA ALA A 401 -4.45 26.07 -39.05
C ALA A 401 -4.56 24.65 -38.46
N ALA A 402 -4.26 23.61 -39.24
CA ALA A 402 -4.34 22.22 -38.76
C ALA A 402 -3.43 21.97 -37.53
N LYS A 403 -2.35 22.74 -37.39
CA LYS A 403 -1.54 22.85 -36.17
C LYS A 403 -1.30 24.31 -35.87
N VAL A 404 -1.58 24.72 -34.62
CA VAL A 404 -1.39 26.09 -34.13
C VAL A 404 -0.40 26.07 -32.97
N ASP A 405 0.45 27.09 -32.90
CA ASP A 405 1.46 27.26 -31.86
C ASP A 405 1.39 28.71 -31.34
N LEU A 406 1.14 28.84 -30.03
CA LEU A 406 0.96 30.12 -29.34
C LEU A 406 1.92 30.20 -28.16
N ALA A 407 2.65 31.31 -27.99
CA ALA A 407 3.53 31.51 -26.85
C ALA A 407 3.42 32.92 -26.27
N PHE A 408 3.59 33.05 -24.96
CA PHE A 408 3.73 34.32 -24.25
C PHE A 408 4.58 34.16 -22.98
N GLU A 409 5.04 35.28 -22.43
CA GLU A 409 5.77 35.32 -21.16
C GLU A 409 4.82 35.59 -19.98
N VAL A 410 5.13 34.98 -18.84
CA VAL A 410 4.49 35.25 -17.55
C VAL A 410 5.58 35.75 -16.59
N PRO A 411 5.72 37.08 -16.40
CA PRO A 411 6.76 37.64 -15.56
C PRO A 411 6.45 37.46 -14.07
N ASN A 412 7.46 37.10 -13.27
CA ASN A 412 7.31 36.73 -11.85
C ASN A 412 6.26 35.60 -11.66
N ALA A 413 6.42 34.52 -12.41
CA ALA A 413 5.50 33.38 -12.41
C ALA A 413 5.38 32.73 -11.03
N ARG A 414 4.15 32.39 -10.63
CA ARG A 414 3.88 31.61 -9.41
C ARG A 414 3.99 30.13 -9.73
N LEU A 415 5.05 29.51 -9.23
CA LEU A 415 5.41 28.15 -9.60
C LEU A 415 4.57 27.10 -8.88
N TRP A 416 4.31 25.98 -9.56
CA TRP A 416 3.68 24.81 -8.99
C TRP A 416 4.71 23.87 -8.33
N SER A 417 4.34 23.28 -7.20
CA SER A 417 5.09 22.23 -6.50
C SER A 417 4.17 21.43 -5.55
N ALA A 418 4.64 20.30 -5.02
CA ALA A 418 3.91 19.53 -3.99
C ALA A 418 3.81 20.25 -2.63
N GLU A 419 4.55 21.35 -2.43
CA GLU A 419 4.47 22.22 -1.24
C GLU A 419 3.55 23.42 -1.49
N ILE A 420 3.55 23.95 -2.70
CA ILE A 420 2.77 25.11 -3.15
C ILE A 420 2.10 24.73 -4.49
N PRO A 421 0.91 24.09 -4.46
CA PRO A 421 0.18 23.69 -5.66
C PRO A 421 -0.54 24.89 -6.31
N TYR A 422 0.22 25.87 -6.79
CA TYR A 422 -0.34 27.02 -7.48
C TYR A 422 -0.72 26.66 -8.91
N LEU A 423 -2.00 26.82 -9.24
CA LEU A 423 -2.55 26.57 -10.56
C LEU A 423 -3.14 27.86 -11.12
N TYR A 424 -2.78 28.17 -12.36
CA TYR A 424 -3.45 29.15 -13.19
C TYR A 424 -4.65 28.50 -13.89
N GLU A 425 -5.65 29.32 -14.21
CA GLU A 425 -6.79 28.96 -15.03
C GLU A 425 -6.44 29.26 -16.50
N GLY A 426 -6.19 28.22 -17.30
CA GLY A 426 -5.97 28.32 -18.75
C GLY A 426 -7.27 28.14 -19.51
N LEU A 427 -7.53 28.99 -20.49
CA LEU A 427 -8.71 28.93 -21.37
C LEU A 427 -8.26 28.91 -22.84
N ILE A 428 -8.49 27.79 -23.50
CA ILE A 428 -8.28 27.59 -24.93
C ILE A 428 -9.63 27.86 -25.59
N THR A 429 -9.74 28.92 -26.41
CA THR A 429 -11.01 29.35 -27.01
C THR A 429 -10.90 29.39 -28.52
N LEU A 430 -11.77 28.61 -29.20
CA LEU A 430 -11.88 28.56 -30.65
C LEU A 430 -13.05 29.46 -31.10
N LYS A 431 -12.84 30.34 -32.08
CA LYS A 431 -13.86 31.31 -32.55
C LYS A 431 -13.95 31.36 -34.07
N ASP A 432 -15.15 31.54 -34.61
CA ASP A 432 -15.37 31.77 -36.03
C ASP A 432 -14.88 33.17 -36.50
N SER A 433 -14.95 33.42 -37.80
CA SER A 433 -14.59 34.68 -38.46
C SER A 433 -15.47 35.88 -38.08
N LYS A 434 -16.58 35.65 -37.36
CA LYS A 434 -17.44 36.70 -36.78
C LYS A 434 -17.14 36.93 -35.30
N GLY A 435 -16.20 36.18 -34.73
CA GLY A 435 -15.82 36.23 -33.32
C GLY A 435 -16.74 35.43 -32.38
N ALA A 436 -17.70 34.67 -32.92
CA ALA A 436 -18.55 33.78 -32.13
C ALA A 436 -17.75 32.57 -31.65
N VAL A 437 -17.97 32.14 -30.40
CA VAL A 437 -17.28 30.99 -29.82
C VAL A 437 -17.83 29.71 -30.45
N ILE A 438 -16.92 28.88 -30.98
CA ILE A 438 -17.21 27.51 -31.41
C ILE A 438 -17.14 26.58 -30.20
N GLU A 439 -16.10 26.76 -29.38
CA GLU A 439 -15.85 25.99 -28.15
C GLU A 439 -14.80 26.65 -27.24
N VAL A 440 -14.84 26.29 -25.96
CA VAL A 440 -13.82 26.58 -24.94
C VAL A 440 -13.39 25.27 -24.28
N ILE A 441 -12.08 25.09 -24.10
CA ILE A 441 -11.49 24.01 -23.31
C ILE A 441 -10.77 24.63 -22.10
N PRO A 442 -11.11 24.26 -20.86
CA PRO A 442 -10.44 24.72 -19.65
C PRO A 442 -9.27 23.79 -19.28
N GLN A 443 -8.11 24.35 -18.97
CA GLN A 443 -6.92 23.60 -18.51
C GLN A 443 -6.42 24.18 -17.18
N ARG A 444 -6.03 23.32 -16.23
CA ARG A 444 -5.28 23.76 -15.04
C ARG A 444 -3.80 23.79 -15.39
N VAL A 445 -3.15 24.95 -15.21
CA VAL A 445 -1.76 25.15 -15.63
C VAL A 445 -0.90 25.42 -14.41
N GLY A 446 -0.08 24.44 -14.02
CA GLY A 446 0.97 24.60 -13.01
C GLY A 446 2.30 24.89 -13.68
N ILE A 447 2.79 26.12 -13.58
CA ILE A 447 4.08 26.50 -14.17
C ILE A 447 5.21 25.84 -13.37
N ARG A 448 5.92 24.86 -13.95
CA ARG A 448 7.01 24.14 -13.28
C ARG A 448 8.04 23.54 -14.24
N LYS A 449 9.32 23.63 -13.88
CA LYS A 449 10.44 23.03 -14.62
C LYS A 449 10.97 21.80 -13.88
N VAL A 450 11.15 20.69 -14.60
CA VAL A 450 11.84 19.48 -14.12
C VAL A 450 13.11 19.31 -14.96
N GLU A 451 14.23 18.99 -14.33
CA GLU A 451 15.52 18.78 -15.00
C GLU A 451 16.38 17.79 -14.20
N ILE A 452 17.26 17.04 -14.86
CA ILE A 452 18.34 16.31 -14.17
C ILE A 452 19.62 17.12 -14.33
N ARG A 453 20.27 17.43 -13.20
CA ARG A 453 21.50 18.22 -13.14
C ARG A 453 22.38 17.73 -12.00
N GLY A 454 23.66 17.48 -12.26
CA GLY A 454 24.62 17.01 -11.25
C GLY A 454 24.14 15.79 -10.48
N GLY A 455 23.63 14.78 -11.19
CA GLY A 455 23.11 13.56 -10.57
C GLY A 455 21.75 13.66 -9.90
N LYS A 456 21.01 14.78 -10.03
CA LYS A 456 19.76 14.98 -9.27
C LYS A 456 18.62 15.54 -10.11
N ILE A 457 17.43 14.97 -9.92
CA ILE A 457 16.15 15.57 -10.32
C ILE A 457 15.96 16.85 -9.51
N HIS A 458 15.90 17.96 -10.22
CA HIS A 458 15.51 19.26 -9.68
C HIS A 458 14.08 19.59 -10.13
N ILE A 459 13.31 20.21 -9.23
CA ILE A 459 12.04 20.85 -9.55
C ILE A 459 12.22 22.33 -9.24
N ASN A 460 11.93 23.20 -10.20
CA ASN A 460 12.08 24.66 -10.07
C ASN A 460 13.46 25.06 -9.50
N GLY A 461 14.53 24.41 -9.97
CA GLY A 461 15.90 24.68 -9.56
C GLY A 461 16.34 24.11 -8.21
N ARG A 462 15.47 23.40 -7.47
CA ARG A 462 15.77 22.76 -6.18
C ARG A 462 15.83 21.23 -6.31
N PRO A 463 16.89 20.56 -5.81
CA PRO A 463 16.95 19.09 -5.80
C PRO A 463 15.98 18.57 -4.74
N VAL A 464 14.90 17.92 -5.17
CA VAL A 464 13.81 17.49 -4.26
C VAL A 464 14.06 16.13 -3.64
N LEU A 465 13.56 15.90 -2.43
CA LEU A 465 13.42 14.56 -1.85
C LEU A 465 12.01 14.00 -2.09
N PHE A 466 11.95 12.79 -2.63
CA PHE A 466 10.73 12.02 -2.89
C PHE A 466 10.38 11.17 -1.66
N LYS A 467 9.34 11.62 -0.95
CA LYS A 467 8.72 10.99 0.22
C LYS A 467 7.45 10.32 -0.29
N GLY A 468 7.61 9.16 -0.93
CA GLY A 468 6.61 8.58 -1.82
C GLY A 468 5.87 7.36 -1.29
N VAL A 469 4.78 6.99 -1.95
CA VAL A 469 4.10 5.70 -1.79
C VAL A 469 3.68 5.14 -3.16
N ASN A 470 3.69 3.83 -3.33
CA ASN A 470 2.98 3.16 -4.42
C ASN A 470 1.49 3.12 -4.09
N ARG A 471 0.59 3.16 -5.08
CA ARG A 471 -0.87 3.07 -4.85
C ARG A 471 -1.59 2.45 -6.04
N HIS A 472 -2.20 1.30 -5.80
CA HIS A 472 -3.24 0.72 -6.67
C HIS A 472 -4.58 1.46 -6.56
N GLU A 473 -5.39 1.39 -7.63
CA GLU A 473 -6.80 1.80 -7.60
C GLU A 473 -7.69 0.71 -6.99
N HIS A 474 -7.61 0.56 -5.66
CA HIS A 474 -8.40 -0.42 -4.92
C HIS A 474 -9.47 0.22 -4.02
N SER A 475 -10.68 -0.33 -4.06
CA SER A 475 -11.79 -0.10 -3.14
C SER A 475 -12.25 -1.40 -2.52
N ALA A 476 -12.27 -1.49 -1.18
CA ALA A 476 -12.73 -2.67 -0.46
C ALA A 476 -14.20 -3.03 -0.71
N VAL A 477 -15.03 -2.12 -1.25
CA VAL A 477 -16.45 -2.36 -1.52
C VAL A 477 -16.74 -2.59 -3.01
N THR A 478 -15.99 -1.94 -3.90
CA THR A 478 -16.29 -1.87 -5.34
C THR A 478 -15.17 -2.40 -6.24
N GLY A 479 -14.12 -2.98 -5.66
CA GLY A 479 -12.96 -3.50 -6.39
C GLY A 479 -12.20 -2.38 -7.08
N LYS A 480 -12.08 -2.46 -8.41
CA LYS A 480 -11.37 -1.46 -9.23
C LYS A 480 -12.15 -0.15 -9.46
N VAL A 481 -13.45 -0.07 -9.12
CA VAL A 481 -14.23 1.16 -9.33
C VAL A 481 -13.95 2.15 -8.20
N MET A 482 -13.28 3.25 -8.54
CA MET A 482 -12.89 4.32 -7.60
C MET A 482 -13.89 5.48 -7.62
N ASP A 483 -14.11 6.13 -6.48
CA ASP A 483 -14.86 7.38 -6.37
C ASP A 483 -13.99 8.55 -5.89
N ARG A 484 -14.46 9.78 -6.15
CA ARG A 484 -13.76 11.02 -5.81
C ARG A 484 -13.52 11.20 -4.31
N ALA A 485 -14.43 10.76 -3.45
CA ALA A 485 -14.28 10.90 -2.00
C ALA A 485 -13.21 9.94 -1.46
N LEU A 486 -13.11 8.72 -2.02
CA LEU A 486 -12.04 7.78 -1.69
C LEU A 486 -10.67 8.26 -2.19
N MET A 487 -10.58 8.79 -3.41
CA MET A 487 -9.36 9.44 -3.93
C MET A 487 -8.92 10.63 -3.06
N VAL A 488 -9.85 11.51 -2.66
CA VAL A 488 -9.54 12.63 -1.76
C VAL A 488 -9.11 12.12 -0.38
N ARG A 489 -9.76 11.09 0.18
CA ARG A 489 -9.38 10.49 1.47
C ARG A 489 -7.97 9.91 1.44
N ASP A 490 -7.58 9.25 0.36
CA ASP A 490 -6.19 8.78 0.13
C ASP A 490 -5.22 9.97 0.19
N ILE A 491 -5.46 11.01 -0.62
CA ILE A 491 -4.59 12.21 -0.70
C ILE A 491 -4.51 12.96 0.63
N GLU A 492 -5.63 13.12 1.35
CA GLU A 492 -5.64 13.77 2.67
C GLU A 492 -4.81 12.99 3.69
N LEU A 493 -4.95 11.66 3.75
CA LEU A 493 -4.18 10.82 4.65
C LEU A 493 -2.69 10.81 4.28
N MET A 494 -2.34 10.75 3.00
CA MET A 494 -0.97 10.90 2.49
C MET A 494 -0.35 12.23 2.98
N LYS A 495 -1.01 13.36 2.71
CA LYS A 495 -0.48 14.70 3.05
C LYS A 495 -0.43 14.93 4.56
N ARG A 496 -1.40 14.43 5.34
CA ARG A 496 -1.38 14.44 6.82
C ARG A 496 -0.18 13.69 7.41
N ASN A 497 0.37 12.72 6.67
CA ASN A 497 1.52 11.91 7.03
C ASN A 497 2.80 12.25 6.22
N ASN A 498 2.91 13.51 5.77
CA ASN A 498 4.09 14.08 5.12
C ASN A 498 4.52 13.46 3.77
N VAL A 499 3.67 12.64 3.14
CA VAL A 499 3.89 12.12 1.77
C VAL A 499 3.83 13.27 0.76
N ASN A 500 4.78 13.34 -0.18
CA ASN A 500 4.81 14.32 -1.26
C ASN A 500 4.79 13.72 -2.67
N ALA A 501 4.89 12.40 -2.82
CA ALA A 501 4.88 11.75 -4.12
C ALA A 501 4.05 10.45 -4.13
N VAL A 502 3.53 10.06 -5.30
CA VAL A 502 2.85 8.78 -5.53
C VAL A 502 3.33 8.16 -6.84
N ARG A 503 3.51 6.84 -6.85
CA ARG A 503 3.67 6.03 -8.08
C ARG A 503 2.36 5.29 -8.35
N THR A 504 1.88 5.36 -9.59
CA THR A 504 0.63 4.72 -10.02
C THR A 504 0.86 3.24 -10.33
N SER A 505 1.05 2.42 -9.29
CA SER A 505 1.37 1.00 -9.44
C SER A 505 0.20 0.23 -10.09
N HIS A 506 0.34 -0.44 -11.23
CA HIS A 506 1.39 -0.31 -12.26
C HIS A 506 0.72 -0.03 -13.59
N TYR A 507 0.00 1.09 -13.63
CA TYR A 507 -0.86 1.50 -14.72
C TYR A 507 -1.35 2.95 -14.55
N PRO A 508 -1.86 3.60 -15.62
CA PRO A 508 -2.42 4.92 -15.51
C PRO A 508 -3.75 4.88 -14.73
N ASN A 509 -3.87 5.73 -13.71
CA ASN A 509 -5.06 5.87 -12.87
C ASN A 509 -6.21 6.55 -13.62
N ASP A 510 -7.37 6.71 -12.99
CA ASP A 510 -8.44 7.57 -13.51
C ASP A 510 -7.94 9.02 -13.68
N PRO A 511 -8.26 9.75 -14.78
CA PRO A 511 -7.80 11.11 -14.99
C PRO A 511 -8.10 12.10 -13.84
N LEU A 512 -9.16 11.86 -13.05
CA LEU A 512 -9.48 12.65 -11.86
C LEU A 512 -8.39 12.57 -10.79
N TRP A 513 -7.64 11.46 -10.70
CA TRP A 513 -6.52 11.32 -9.77
C TRP A 513 -5.44 12.39 -9.99
N TYR A 514 -5.14 12.70 -11.26
CA TYR A 514 -4.09 13.64 -11.64
C TYR A 514 -4.53 15.09 -11.40
N GLU A 515 -5.78 15.43 -11.72
CA GLU A 515 -6.36 16.73 -11.35
C GLU A 515 -6.34 16.95 -9.83
N LEU A 516 -6.63 15.91 -9.04
CA LEU A 516 -6.54 15.99 -7.57
C LEU A 516 -5.08 16.12 -7.10
N CYS A 517 -4.12 15.40 -7.69
CA CYS A 517 -2.69 15.58 -7.40
C CYS A 517 -2.20 17.00 -7.71
N ASP A 518 -2.63 17.60 -8.82
CA ASP A 518 -2.36 18.98 -9.19
C ASP A 518 -2.91 19.96 -8.14
N ILE A 519 -4.16 19.77 -7.69
CA ILE A 519 -4.89 20.66 -6.77
C ILE A 519 -4.36 20.57 -5.33
N TYR A 520 -3.98 19.37 -4.88
CA TYR A 520 -3.59 19.11 -3.48
C TYR A 520 -2.07 19.14 -3.23
N GLY A 521 -1.25 19.01 -4.29
CA GLY A 521 0.20 19.02 -4.19
C GLY A 521 0.79 17.63 -3.91
N LEU A 522 0.81 16.78 -4.93
CA LEU A 522 1.58 15.54 -4.96
C LEU A 522 2.35 15.46 -6.29
N TYR A 523 3.60 15.00 -6.22
CA TYR A 523 4.37 14.60 -7.40
C TYR A 523 3.93 13.20 -7.84
N VAL A 524 3.82 12.97 -9.14
CA VAL A 524 3.39 11.69 -9.70
C VAL A 524 4.50 11.10 -10.55
N ILE A 525 4.84 9.83 -10.27
CA ILE A 525 5.41 8.91 -11.26
C ILE A 525 4.22 8.23 -11.92
N ASP A 526 4.01 8.55 -13.20
CA ASP A 526 2.92 7.98 -13.99
C ASP A 526 3.47 6.81 -14.79
N GLU A 527 2.80 5.67 -14.75
CA GLU A 527 3.34 4.37 -15.17
C GLU A 527 2.41 3.68 -16.15
N ALA A 528 2.93 3.31 -17.33
CA ALA A 528 2.11 2.65 -18.34
C ALA A 528 1.71 1.23 -17.89
N ASN A 529 0.57 0.77 -18.39
CA ASN A 529 -0.03 -0.52 -18.01
C ASN A 529 0.71 -1.69 -18.67
N ILE A 530 1.93 -1.97 -18.21
CA ILE A 530 2.82 -3.00 -18.73
C ILE A 530 3.44 -3.72 -17.54
N GLU A 531 2.89 -4.88 -17.21
CA GLU A 531 3.55 -5.87 -16.35
C GLU A 531 3.41 -7.27 -16.95
N ALA A 532 4.55 -7.92 -17.20
CA ALA A 532 4.68 -9.27 -17.76
C ALA A 532 5.47 -10.17 -16.80
N HIS A 533 5.19 -10.05 -15.49
CA HIS A 533 5.95 -10.64 -14.38
C HIS A 533 6.16 -12.16 -14.56
N HIS A 534 5.15 -12.88 -15.03
CA HIS A 534 5.25 -14.31 -15.30
C HIS A 534 6.41 -14.68 -16.23
N TYR A 535 6.82 -13.82 -17.15
CA TYR A 535 7.98 -14.06 -18.03
C TYR A 535 9.31 -13.65 -17.39
N GLY A 536 9.27 -12.82 -16.35
CA GLY A 536 10.35 -12.56 -15.38
C GLY A 536 11.11 -11.24 -15.59
N ASN A 537 11.57 -10.65 -14.49
CA ASN A 537 12.34 -9.40 -14.47
C ASN A 537 13.88 -9.60 -14.52
N GLY A 538 14.37 -10.71 -15.10
CA GLY A 538 15.79 -11.12 -15.01
C GLY A 538 16.60 -10.92 -16.30
N PRO A 539 17.95 -10.89 -16.25
CA PRO A 539 18.81 -10.55 -17.39
C PRO A 539 19.00 -11.73 -18.37
N LYS A 540 18.09 -12.71 -18.32
CA LYS A 540 18.00 -13.83 -19.26
C LYS A 540 16.89 -13.64 -20.31
N GLY A 541 16.32 -12.43 -20.35
CA GLY A 541 15.25 -12.01 -21.26
C GLY A 541 13.86 -12.26 -20.67
N ASN A 542 12.98 -11.26 -20.83
CA ASN A 542 11.53 -11.45 -20.72
C ASN A 542 10.97 -11.73 -22.11
N LEU A 543 10.17 -12.78 -22.26
CA LEU A 543 9.74 -13.27 -23.57
C LEU A 543 8.89 -12.26 -24.35
N LEU A 544 8.14 -11.39 -23.67
CA LEU A 544 7.28 -10.40 -24.33
C LEU A 544 8.04 -9.11 -24.61
N THR A 545 8.89 -8.66 -23.69
CA THR A 545 9.71 -7.44 -23.84
C THR A 545 10.77 -7.58 -24.94
N GLU A 546 11.23 -8.79 -25.23
CA GLU A 546 12.16 -9.07 -26.34
C GLU A 546 11.47 -9.42 -27.67
N SER A 547 10.14 -9.56 -27.69
CA SER A 547 9.41 -10.03 -28.88
C SER A 547 8.97 -8.88 -29.80
N PRO A 548 9.40 -8.86 -31.08
CA PRO A 548 8.92 -7.89 -32.07
C PRO A 548 7.40 -7.95 -32.31
N GLY A 549 6.77 -9.10 -32.06
CA GLY A 549 5.32 -9.27 -32.19
C GLY A 549 4.52 -8.45 -31.17
N TRP A 550 5.15 -8.03 -30.07
CA TRP A 550 4.51 -7.26 -28.99
C TRP A 550 4.90 -5.77 -29.01
N SER A 551 5.82 -5.35 -29.88
CA SER A 551 6.30 -3.95 -29.92
C SER A 551 5.18 -2.93 -30.09
N LYS A 552 4.12 -3.27 -30.84
CA LYS A 552 2.91 -2.44 -30.98
C LYS A 552 2.19 -2.23 -29.65
N ALA A 553 1.90 -3.31 -28.92
CA ALA A 553 1.20 -3.26 -27.64
C ALA A 553 1.98 -2.45 -26.57
N TYR A 554 3.30 -2.64 -26.48
CA TYR A 554 4.15 -1.85 -25.58
C TYR A 554 4.17 -0.37 -25.95
N LEU A 555 4.32 -0.04 -27.24
CA LEU A 555 4.34 1.35 -27.70
C LEU A 555 3.00 2.05 -27.51
N GLU A 556 1.87 1.40 -27.84
CA GLU A 556 0.53 2.00 -27.71
C GLU A 556 0.15 2.23 -26.24
N ARG A 557 0.49 1.33 -25.32
CA ARG A 557 0.25 1.51 -23.87
C ARG A 557 1.01 2.73 -23.32
N VAL A 558 2.27 2.92 -23.73
CA VAL A 558 3.08 4.10 -23.37
C VAL A 558 2.57 5.38 -24.07
N GLN A 559 2.18 5.31 -25.33
CA GLN A 559 1.62 6.44 -26.09
C GLN A 559 0.31 6.94 -25.50
N ARG A 560 -0.60 6.02 -25.15
CA ARG A 560 -1.92 6.34 -24.58
C ARG A 560 -1.80 7.01 -23.21
N MET A 561 -0.83 6.62 -22.38
CA MET A 561 -0.49 7.34 -21.14
C MET A 561 0.02 8.77 -21.43
N ILE A 562 1.15 8.90 -22.15
CA ILE A 562 1.79 10.22 -22.30
C ILE A 562 0.85 11.21 -23.00
N GLU A 563 0.15 10.82 -24.05
CA GLU A 563 -0.74 11.74 -24.77
C GLU A 563 -1.96 12.14 -23.94
N ARG A 564 -2.47 11.29 -23.05
CA ARG A 564 -3.59 11.60 -22.14
C ARG A 564 -3.18 12.61 -21.07
N ASP A 565 -2.00 12.42 -20.48
CA ASP A 565 -1.62 13.05 -19.21
C ASP A 565 -0.52 14.13 -19.32
N LYS A 566 0.03 14.36 -20.53
CA LYS A 566 1.09 15.35 -20.83
C LYS A 566 0.93 16.73 -20.21
N ASN A 567 -0.31 17.18 -19.98
CA ASN A 567 -0.63 18.51 -19.47
C ASN A 567 -0.67 18.62 -17.93
N HIS A 568 -0.57 17.51 -17.19
CA HIS A 568 -0.59 17.54 -15.73
C HIS A 568 0.78 18.00 -15.15
N PRO A 569 0.84 19.11 -14.37
CA PRO A 569 2.06 19.55 -13.72
C PRO A 569 2.55 18.60 -12.62
N SER A 570 1.63 17.86 -11.98
CA SER A 570 1.95 16.85 -10.97
C SER A 570 2.77 15.68 -11.51
N VAL A 571 2.53 15.26 -12.75
CA VAL A 571 3.38 14.26 -13.42
C VAL A 571 4.75 14.87 -13.66
N VAL A 572 5.76 14.32 -12.99
CA VAL A 572 7.15 14.79 -13.04
C VAL A 572 8.12 13.75 -13.57
N ILE A 573 7.74 12.48 -13.60
CA ILE A 573 8.51 11.34 -14.12
C ILE A 573 7.52 10.43 -14.88
N TRP A 574 7.93 9.96 -16.06
CA TRP A 574 7.22 8.90 -16.79
C TRP A 574 7.87 7.54 -16.49
N SER A 575 7.08 6.48 -16.37
CA SER A 575 7.55 5.11 -16.18
C SER A 575 7.03 4.16 -17.25
N MET A 576 7.90 3.26 -17.72
CA MET A 576 7.59 2.28 -18.76
C MET A 576 6.54 1.25 -18.34
N GLY A 577 6.54 0.87 -17.07
CA GLY A 577 5.83 -0.30 -16.54
C GLY A 577 6.62 -0.94 -15.40
N ASN A 578 6.24 -2.17 -15.03
CA ASN A 578 6.78 -2.90 -13.89
C ASN A 578 7.25 -4.32 -14.25
N GLU A 579 8.24 -4.84 -13.53
CA GLU A 579 8.80 -6.20 -13.53
C GLU A 579 8.88 -7.01 -14.85
N SER A 580 8.97 -6.31 -15.98
CA SER A 580 8.91 -6.91 -17.32
C SER A 580 10.29 -7.14 -17.95
N GLY A 581 11.38 -7.05 -17.18
CA GLY A 581 12.76 -7.21 -17.66
C GLY A 581 13.18 -6.13 -18.68
N ASP A 582 14.42 -6.17 -19.15
CA ASP A 582 14.87 -5.30 -20.25
C ASP A 582 14.79 -6.02 -21.61
N GLY A 583 14.84 -5.26 -22.70
CA GLY A 583 14.81 -5.80 -24.06
C GLY A 583 14.40 -4.81 -25.15
N LEU A 584 14.13 -5.34 -26.35
CA LEU A 584 13.72 -4.56 -27.53
C LEU A 584 12.60 -3.55 -27.23
N ASN A 585 11.51 -3.97 -26.57
CA ASN A 585 10.33 -3.14 -26.36
C ASN A 585 10.53 -2.10 -25.26
N ALA A 586 11.39 -2.38 -24.26
CA ALA A 586 11.86 -1.40 -23.29
C ALA A 586 12.72 -0.31 -23.95
N LYS A 587 13.56 -0.70 -24.93
CA LYS A 587 14.33 0.25 -25.74
C LYS A 587 13.43 1.12 -26.61
N LEU A 588 12.49 0.52 -27.36
CA LEU A 588 11.62 1.25 -28.29
C LEU A 588 10.71 2.26 -27.57
N THR A 589 10.16 1.90 -26.41
CA THR A 589 9.35 2.80 -25.59
C THR A 589 10.18 3.96 -25.03
N TYR A 590 11.40 3.70 -24.55
CA TYR A 590 12.33 4.73 -24.10
C TYR A 590 12.75 5.69 -25.24
N GLU A 591 13.18 5.18 -26.40
CA GLU A 591 13.57 6.00 -27.56
C GLU A 591 12.41 6.89 -28.03
N TRP A 592 11.18 6.35 -28.10
CA TRP A 592 9.99 7.14 -28.43
C TRP A 592 9.67 8.20 -27.36
N ALA A 593 9.65 7.83 -26.08
CA ALA A 593 9.31 8.75 -25.00
C ALA A 593 10.31 9.91 -24.87
N LYS A 594 11.62 9.65 -25.02
CA LYS A 594 12.64 10.72 -25.02
C LYS A 594 12.55 11.65 -26.24
N GLN A 595 12.08 11.15 -27.38
CA GLN A 595 11.76 12.00 -28.54
C GLN A 595 10.48 12.81 -28.31
N ARG A 596 9.47 12.23 -27.65
CA ARG A 596 8.14 12.82 -27.48
C ARG A 596 8.05 13.88 -26.37
N ASP A 597 8.56 13.58 -25.18
CA ASP A 597 8.59 14.48 -24.03
C ASP A 597 9.97 14.46 -23.33
N PRO A 598 10.94 15.26 -23.82
CA PRO A 598 12.21 15.43 -23.14
C PRO A 598 12.12 16.26 -21.84
N SER A 599 10.95 16.84 -21.50
CA SER A 599 10.79 17.72 -20.31
C SER A 599 10.60 16.95 -18.99
N ARG A 600 10.43 15.63 -19.05
CA ARG A 600 10.32 14.73 -17.90
C ARG A 600 11.37 13.60 -17.98
N PRO A 601 11.98 13.19 -16.84
CA PRO A 601 12.80 11.99 -16.78
C PRO A 601 12.00 10.71 -17.05
N TRP A 602 12.66 9.72 -17.64
CA TRP A 602 12.16 8.36 -17.80
C TRP A 602 12.65 7.43 -16.68
N HIS A 603 11.74 6.62 -16.15
CA HIS A 603 11.99 5.60 -15.15
C HIS A 603 11.71 4.21 -15.73
N TYR A 604 12.59 3.25 -15.47
CA TYR A 604 12.25 1.84 -15.57
C TYR A 604 13.20 0.97 -14.74
N GLU A 605 12.65 0.28 -13.73
CA GLU A 605 13.43 -0.59 -12.84
C GLU A 605 14.01 -1.78 -13.62
N GLY A 606 13.20 -2.42 -14.46
CA GLY A 606 13.60 -3.60 -15.23
C GLY A 606 14.82 -3.37 -16.14
N SER A 607 15.13 -2.13 -16.53
CA SER A 607 16.40 -1.80 -17.20
C SER A 607 17.54 -1.52 -16.22
N SER A 608 17.32 -0.73 -15.17
CA SER A 608 18.36 -0.34 -14.22
C SER A 608 18.84 -1.50 -13.33
N ALA A 609 17.95 -2.38 -12.89
CA ALA A 609 18.27 -3.62 -12.19
C ALA A 609 19.10 -4.59 -13.05
N ASN A 610 18.72 -4.74 -14.33
CA ASN A 610 19.38 -5.63 -15.29
C ASN A 610 20.62 -5.03 -15.97
N ARG A 611 21.04 -3.82 -15.58
CA ARG A 611 22.24 -3.10 -16.09
C ARG A 611 22.14 -2.70 -17.56
N GLY A 612 20.93 -2.46 -18.05
CA GLY A 612 20.67 -1.82 -19.32
C GLY A 612 20.89 -0.30 -19.28
N VAL A 613 20.24 0.41 -20.21
CA VAL A 613 20.44 1.86 -20.42
C VAL A 613 19.13 2.63 -20.68
N ASN A 614 17.98 1.96 -20.62
CA ASN A 614 16.67 2.49 -21.03
C ASN A 614 15.99 3.30 -19.90
N PHE A 615 16.76 4.16 -19.23
CA PHE A 615 16.32 4.95 -18.06
C PHE A 615 17.11 6.23 -17.87
N ASP A 616 16.44 7.31 -17.44
CA ASP A 616 17.11 8.49 -16.86
C ASP A 616 17.39 8.28 -15.37
N VAL A 617 16.40 7.75 -14.64
CA VAL A 617 16.43 7.52 -13.18
C VAL A 617 16.92 6.10 -12.87
N ASN A 618 18.00 5.99 -12.09
CA ASN A 618 18.54 4.72 -11.62
C ASN A 618 17.62 4.18 -10.52
N SER A 619 16.99 3.02 -10.73
CA SER A 619 15.93 2.52 -9.85
C SER A 619 16.13 1.06 -9.45
N PHE A 620 15.63 0.72 -8.26
CA PHE A 620 15.68 -0.64 -7.72
C PHE A 620 14.49 -0.86 -6.78
N MET A 621 13.95 -2.08 -6.82
CA MET A 621 13.04 -2.61 -5.79
C MET A 621 13.84 -3.24 -4.64
N TYR A 622 13.50 -2.89 -3.40
CA TYR A 622 13.99 -3.48 -2.15
C TYR A 622 15.52 -3.69 -1.98
N PRO A 623 16.43 -2.75 -2.35
CA PRO A 623 17.84 -2.86 -1.97
C PRO A 623 18.05 -2.45 -0.51
N SER A 624 18.81 -3.23 0.27
CA SER A 624 19.18 -2.84 1.64
C SER A 624 19.86 -1.45 1.69
N PRO A 625 19.92 -0.77 2.85
CA PRO A 625 20.58 0.53 2.98
C PRO A 625 22.02 0.53 2.45
N GLU A 626 22.80 -0.53 2.72
CA GLU A 626 24.17 -0.67 2.22
C GLU A 626 24.21 -0.84 0.69
N ARG A 627 23.29 -1.62 0.12
CA ARG A 627 23.16 -1.75 -1.33
C ARG A 627 22.73 -0.43 -1.97
N THR A 628 21.85 0.34 -1.33
CA THR A 628 21.41 1.66 -1.80
C THR A 628 22.59 2.62 -1.95
N VAL A 629 23.48 2.70 -0.95
CA VAL A 629 24.72 3.49 -1.05
C VAL A 629 25.63 2.98 -2.16
N GLN A 630 25.79 1.65 -2.30
CA GLN A 630 26.63 1.05 -3.34
C GLN A 630 26.10 1.29 -4.76
N GLU A 631 24.79 1.22 -5.00
CA GLU A 631 24.20 1.46 -6.32
C GLU A 631 24.19 2.97 -6.67
N ALA A 632 23.97 3.85 -5.69
CA ALA A 632 24.05 5.30 -5.87
C ALA A 632 25.46 5.73 -6.34
N ALA A 633 26.50 5.17 -5.71
CA ALA A 633 27.90 5.46 -6.01
C ALA A 633 28.40 4.94 -7.38
N LYS A 634 27.69 4.00 -8.02
CA LYS A 634 28.07 3.48 -9.36
C LYS A 634 27.66 4.41 -10.50
N LEU A 635 26.60 5.19 -10.32
CA LEU A 635 26.04 6.09 -11.33
C LEU A 635 25.80 7.48 -10.71
N PRO A 636 26.85 8.19 -10.25
CA PRO A 636 26.72 9.46 -9.54
C PRO A 636 26.03 10.55 -10.37
N ASP A 637 26.15 10.50 -11.70
CA ASP A 637 25.52 11.45 -12.64
C ASP A 637 24.04 11.14 -12.96
N LYS A 638 23.47 10.06 -12.41
CA LYS A 638 22.04 9.76 -12.45
C LYS A 638 21.42 9.84 -11.04
N PRO A 639 20.18 10.35 -10.92
CA PRO A 639 19.45 10.28 -9.65
C PRO A 639 19.11 8.83 -9.35
N LEU A 640 19.24 8.44 -8.08
CA LEU A 640 18.74 7.15 -7.58
C LEU A 640 17.44 7.38 -6.80
N LEU A 641 16.41 6.59 -7.14
CA LEU A 641 15.18 6.45 -6.36
C LEU A 641 14.96 4.97 -6.08
N LEU A 642 14.32 4.64 -4.95
CA LEU A 642 13.75 3.32 -4.75
C LEU A 642 12.28 3.40 -5.16
N CYS A 643 11.92 2.80 -6.30
CA CYS A 643 10.51 2.71 -6.71
C CYS A 643 9.70 1.87 -5.72
N GLU A 644 10.35 0.95 -4.99
CA GLU A 644 9.73 0.18 -3.90
C GLU A 644 10.74 -0.06 -2.76
N TYR A 645 10.33 0.24 -1.52
CA TYR A 645 11.05 -0.08 -0.29
C TYR A 645 10.08 -0.25 0.88
N ALA A 646 10.57 -0.74 2.02
CA ALA A 646 9.82 -0.81 3.29
C ALA A 646 8.46 -1.52 3.15
N HIS A 647 8.49 -2.74 2.59
CA HIS A 647 7.32 -3.58 2.25
C HIS A 647 6.39 -3.76 3.45
N SER A 648 5.27 -3.03 3.48
CA SER A 648 4.45 -2.79 4.68
C SER A 648 3.37 -3.85 4.92
N MET A 649 3.65 -5.10 4.53
CA MET A 649 2.79 -6.26 4.75
C MET A 649 2.60 -6.58 6.24
N GLY A 650 1.37 -6.41 6.72
CA GLY A 650 1.02 -6.61 8.12
C GLY A 650 1.83 -5.71 9.07
N ASN A 651 2.28 -6.27 10.19
CA ASN A 651 3.18 -5.58 11.11
C ASN A 651 4.62 -5.56 10.57
N SER A 652 4.97 -4.47 9.91
CA SER A 652 6.22 -4.27 9.16
C SER A 652 6.71 -2.81 9.30
N THR A 653 7.37 -2.27 8.27
CA THR A 653 7.85 -0.88 8.18
C THR A 653 8.90 -0.51 9.23
N GLY A 654 9.74 -1.48 9.63
CA GLY A 654 10.96 -1.28 10.42
C GLY A 654 12.17 -0.87 9.56
N GLY A 655 13.27 -0.45 10.21
CA GLY A 655 14.54 -0.12 9.53
C GLY A 655 14.51 1.19 8.71
N LEU A 656 13.49 2.03 8.91
CA LEU A 656 13.30 3.26 8.15
C LEU A 656 14.39 4.31 8.39
N LYS A 657 15.03 4.32 9.56
CA LYS A 657 16.01 5.36 9.92
C LYS A 657 17.24 5.27 9.01
N GLU A 658 17.68 4.04 8.76
CA GLU A 658 18.88 3.69 8.00
C GLU A 658 18.76 4.12 6.54
N TYR A 659 17.57 3.96 5.93
CA TYR A 659 17.26 4.51 4.60
C TYR A 659 17.22 6.05 4.59
N TRP A 660 16.54 6.66 5.57
CA TRP A 660 16.33 8.12 5.55
C TRP A 660 17.58 8.92 5.93
N ASP A 661 18.49 8.37 6.74
CA ASP A 661 19.83 8.92 6.91
C ASP A 661 20.57 9.05 5.57
N ILE A 662 20.44 8.06 4.65
CA ILE A 662 21.04 8.10 3.31
C ILE A 662 20.40 9.20 2.46
N PHE A 663 19.08 9.31 2.42
CA PHE A 663 18.40 10.33 1.61
C PHE A 663 18.64 11.76 2.12
N TYR A 664 18.70 11.97 3.44
CA TYR A 664 19.06 13.26 4.04
C TYR A 664 20.57 13.56 3.99
N SER A 665 21.44 12.61 3.63
CA SER A 665 22.89 12.85 3.51
C SER A 665 23.29 13.76 2.34
N GLY A 666 22.40 13.97 1.37
CA GLY A 666 22.66 14.84 0.22
C GLY A 666 23.44 14.19 -0.93
N THR A 667 23.43 12.85 -1.06
CA THR A 667 23.90 12.12 -2.25
C THR A 667 22.94 12.28 -3.46
N ASN A 668 23.16 11.54 -4.54
CA ASN A 668 22.23 11.38 -5.67
C ASN A 668 21.03 10.46 -5.34
N ALA A 669 21.01 9.77 -4.20
CA ALA A 669 19.85 9.03 -3.71
C ALA A 669 18.80 10.02 -3.16
N GLN A 670 17.69 10.20 -3.89
CA GLN A 670 16.71 11.27 -3.64
C GLN A 670 15.43 10.81 -2.96
N GLY A 671 15.38 9.60 -2.42
CA GLY A 671 14.23 9.08 -1.69
C GLY A 671 13.66 7.79 -2.26
N ALA A 672 12.45 7.48 -1.83
CA ALA A 672 11.84 6.17 -2.01
C ALA A 672 10.31 6.22 -1.94
N PHE A 673 9.67 5.20 -2.53
CA PHE A 673 8.23 5.00 -2.52
C PHE A 673 7.89 3.73 -1.74
N VAL A 674 7.11 3.85 -0.66
CA VAL A 674 6.72 2.68 0.15
C VAL A 674 5.89 1.72 -0.69
N TRP A 675 6.12 0.41 -0.55
CA TRP A 675 5.16 -0.60 -0.98
C TRP A 675 4.29 -1.05 0.20
N ASP A 676 3.00 -0.76 0.26
CA ASP A 676 2.22 0.14 -0.61
C ASP A 676 1.36 1.10 0.22
N TRP A 677 0.49 1.87 -0.44
CA TRP A 677 -0.47 2.72 0.25
C TRP A 677 -1.55 1.92 0.99
N VAL A 678 -2.20 0.94 0.37
CA VAL A 678 -3.45 0.36 0.87
C VAL A 678 -3.61 -1.13 0.62
N ASP A 679 -3.93 -1.88 1.69
CA ASP A 679 -4.29 -3.29 1.60
C ASP A 679 -5.37 -3.52 0.54
N GLN A 680 -5.09 -4.38 -0.43
CA GLN A 680 -6.05 -4.76 -1.47
C GLN A 680 -7.08 -5.76 -0.91
N SER A 681 -7.67 -5.50 0.24
CA SER A 681 -8.62 -6.40 0.91
C SER A 681 -10.08 -6.04 0.59
N LEU A 682 -10.94 -7.05 0.47
CA LEU A 682 -12.34 -6.93 0.03
C LEU A 682 -13.31 -7.15 1.18
N ARG A 683 -14.31 -6.28 1.33
CA ARG A 683 -15.25 -6.30 2.47
C ARG A 683 -16.30 -7.40 2.28
N VAL A 684 -16.25 -8.42 3.15
CA VAL A 684 -17.15 -9.58 3.13
C VAL A 684 -17.89 -9.70 4.47
N PRO A 685 -19.19 -10.10 4.52
CA PRO A 685 -19.89 -10.37 5.77
C PRO A 685 -19.24 -11.52 6.58
N VAL A 686 -19.20 -11.39 7.91
CA VAL A 686 -18.69 -12.48 8.78
C VAL A 686 -19.60 -13.71 8.68
N PRO A 687 -19.02 -14.92 8.44
CA PRO A 687 -19.81 -16.14 8.26
C PRO A 687 -20.65 -16.46 9.51
N PRO A 688 -21.89 -16.98 9.36
CA PRO A 688 -22.81 -17.24 10.48
C PRO A 688 -22.19 -18.01 11.65
N GLU A 689 -21.37 -19.02 11.35
CA GLU A 689 -20.72 -19.92 12.30
C GLU A 689 -19.66 -19.26 13.20
N TYR A 690 -19.18 -18.05 12.85
CA TYR A 690 -18.21 -17.29 13.65
C TYR A 690 -18.82 -16.07 14.37
N ARG A 691 -20.12 -15.80 14.22
CA ARG A 691 -20.78 -14.61 14.82
C ARG A 691 -20.86 -14.63 16.34
N SER A 692 -20.57 -15.75 16.99
CA SER A 692 -20.37 -15.85 18.44
C SER A 692 -19.05 -15.24 18.92
N ASN A 693 -18.06 -15.13 18.03
CA ASN A 693 -16.68 -14.81 18.39
C ASN A 693 -16.37 -13.31 18.30
N THR A 694 -17.13 -12.56 17.50
CA THR A 694 -16.90 -11.15 17.22
C THR A 694 -18.21 -10.37 17.10
N SER A 695 -18.17 -9.08 17.46
CA SER A 695 -19.24 -8.12 17.17
C SER A 695 -19.18 -7.56 15.74
N ALA A 696 -18.12 -7.85 14.99
CA ALA A 696 -17.97 -7.42 13.61
C ALA A 696 -18.98 -8.11 12.68
N THR A 697 -19.72 -7.32 11.91
CA THR A 697 -20.66 -7.85 10.89
C THR A 697 -19.97 -8.17 9.57
N HIS A 698 -18.80 -7.58 9.34
CA HIS A 698 -17.99 -7.73 8.13
C HIS A 698 -16.51 -7.81 8.51
N PHE A 699 -15.70 -8.39 7.62
CA PHE A 699 -14.24 -8.41 7.69
C PHE A 699 -13.64 -8.01 6.33
N LEU A 700 -12.33 -7.88 6.29
CA LEU A 700 -11.56 -7.58 5.07
C LEU A 700 -10.86 -8.85 4.58
N ALA A 701 -11.39 -9.45 3.52
CA ALA A 701 -10.91 -10.69 2.91
C ALA A 701 -9.73 -10.45 1.98
N TYR A 702 -8.77 -11.37 2.00
CA TYR A 702 -7.63 -11.43 1.08
C TYR A 702 -7.73 -12.67 0.17
N GLY A 703 -6.71 -12.93 -0.65
CA GLY A 703 -6.70 -14.06 -1.60
C GLY A 703 -6.86 -15.44 -0.95
N GLY A 704 -7.44 -16.38 -1.69
CA GLY A 704 -7.82 -17.71 -1.21
C GLY A 704 -9.25 -17.78 -0.69
N TRP A 705 -9.85 -16.66 -0.28
CA TRP A 705 -11.22 -16.63 0.24
C TRP A 705 -12.29 -17.12 -0.76
N TRP A 706 -12.09 -16.91 -2.06
CA TRP A 706 -12.93 -17.48 -3.12
C TRP A 706 -12.22 -18.63 -3.84
N GLU A 707 -10.90 -18.54 -3.95
CA GLU A 707 -10.06 -19.34 -4.82
C GLU A 707 -9.86 -20.75 -4.29
N ASP A 708 -9.66 -20.93 -2.97
CA ASP A 708 -9.51 -22.25 -2.34
C ASP A 708 -10.76 -23.13 -2.54
N LYS A 709 -11.94 -22.50 -2.40
CA LYS A 709 -13.27 -23.11 -2.62
C LYS A 709 -13.52 -23.46 -4.09
N SER A 710 -12.73 -22.89 -5.00
CA SER A 710 -12.85 -23.05 -6.46
C SER A 710 -11.65 -23.80 -7.06
N HIS A 711 -10.70 -24.23 -6.22
CA HIS A 711 -9.42 -24.85 -6.57
C HIS A 711 -8.55 -24.02 -7.54
N VAL A 712 -8.64 -22.70 -7.45
CA VAL A 712 -7.80 -21.75 -8.20
C VAL A 712 -6.55 -21.40 -7.39
N PRO A 713 -5.34 -21.38 -8.00
CA PRO A 713 -4.12 -20.93 -7.31
C PRO A 713 -4.23 -19.47 -6.84
N ASN A 714 -3.65 -19.16 -5.67
CA ASN A 714 -3.61 -17.82 -5.11
C ASN A 714 -2.38 -17.62 -4.21
N ASP A 715 -2.00 -16.35 -4.00
CA ASP A 715 -0.85 -15.97 -3.17
C ASP A 715 -1.25 -15.49 -1.75
N ASN A 716 -2.42 -15.91 -1.26
CA ASN A 716 -2.91 -15.69 0.10
C ASN A 716 -3.03 -14.19 0.46
N ASN A 717 -2.48 -13.76 1.61
CA ASN A 717 -2.54 -12.37 2.09
C ASN A 717 -1.47 -11.45 1.48
N PHE A 718 -0.71 -11.90 0.46
CA PHE A 718 0.38 -11.12 -0.11
C PHE A 718 -0.09 -9.82 -0.80
N ASN A 719 -1.39 -9.65 -1.05
CA ASN A 719 -1.99 -8.40 -1.52
C ASN A 719 -2.30 -7.35 -0.42
N CYS A 720 -1.98 -7.65 0.84
CA CYS A 720 -2.20 -6.75 1.98
C CYS A 720 -0.87 -6.13 2.43
N ASN A 721 -0.39 -5.11 1.70
CA ASN A 721 0.90 -4.46 1.92
C ASN A 721 0.79 -3.02 2.44
N GLY A 722 -0.41 -2.58 2.83
CA GLY A 722 -0.71 -1.17 2.95
C GLY A 722 -0.14 -0.49 4.20
N LEU A 723 0.14 0.81 4.07
CA LEU A 723 0.19 1.72 5.20
C LEU A 723 -1.20 2.02 5.80
N VAL A 724 -2.28 1.68 5.08
CA VAL A 724 -3.66 1.67 5.59
C VAL A 724 -4.39 0.39 5.16
N SER A 725 -5.34 -0.06 5.97
CA SER A 725 -6.23 -1.19 5.63
C SER A 725 -7.17 -0.80 4.48
N GLY A 726 -7.83 -1.76 3.83
CA GLY A 726 -8.66 -1.52 2.63
C GLY A 726 -9.77 -0.46 2.80
N ASP A 727 -10.26 -0.28 4.03
CA ASP A 727 -11.24 0.74 4.43
C ASP A 727 -10.62 2.10 4.83
N ARG A 728 -9.31 2.27 4.61
CA ARG A 728 -8.45 3.41 4.96
C ARG A 728 -8.29 3.64 6.48
N THR A 729 -8.26 2.56 7.26
CA THR A 729 -7.79 2.58 8.67
C THR A 729 -6.26 2.59 8.73
N PRO A 730 -5.60 3.59 9.36
CA PRO A 730 -4.14 3.67 9.41
C PRO A 730 -3.47 2.49 10.11
N HIS A 731 -2.49 1.85 9.46
CA HIS A 731 -1.60 0.89 10.12
C HIS A 731 -0.59 1.64 11.01
N PRO A 732 -0.11 1.03 12.11
CA PRO A 732 0.92 1.64 12.97
C PRO A 732 2.20 2.08 12.24
N GLY A 733 2.58 1.38 11.16
CA GLY A 733 3.71 1.75 10.30
C GLY A 733 3.60 3.15 9.68
N LEU A 734 2.38 3.67 9.46
CA LEU A 734 2.17 5.02 8.92
C LEU A 734 2.61 6.12 9.89
N ALA A 735 2.58 5.88 11.21
CA ALA A 735 3.11 6.82 12.21
C ALA A 735 4.63 6.94 12.10
N ALA A 736 5.31 5.82 11.85
CA ALA A 736 6.76 5.78 11.62
C ALA A 736 7.15 6.47 10.31
N ILE A 737 6.40 6.22 9.21
CA ILE A 737 6.56 6.94 7.93
C ILE A 737 6.38 8.45 8.12
N LYS A 738 5.31 8.89 8.80
CA LYS A 738 5.06 10.31 9.09
C LYS A 738 6.26 10.97 9.77
N TYR A 739 6.90 10.26 10.72
CA TYR A 739 8.09 10.76 11.41
C TYR A 739 9.29 10.91 10.48
N VAL A 740 9.69 9.86 9.75
CA VAL A 740 10.88 9.96 8.88
C VAL A 740 10.66 10.91 7.69
N TYR A 741 9.41 11.09 7.25
CA TYR A 741 9.02 12.03 6.20
C TYR A 741 8.86 13.48 6.71
N ARG A 742 9.01 13.77 8.01
CA ARG A 742 8.82 15.12 8.55
C ARG A 742 9.74 16.16 7.90
N TYR A 743 9.27 17.40 7.79
CA TYR A 743 9.96 18.49 7.06
C TYR A 743 10.74 19.45 7.97
N LEU A 744 10.49 19.39 9.27
CA LEU A 744 11.23 20.14 10.28
C LEU A 744 11.87 19.13 11.22
N HIS A 745 13.20 19.01 11.16
CA HIS A 745 13.97 18.23 12.12
C HIS A 745 14.51 19.18 13.17
N ALA A 746 14.48 18.81 14.45
CA ALA A 746 15.25 19.52 15.45
C ALA A 746 16.33 18.62 16.07
N ALA A 747 17.37 19.24 16.62
CA ALA A 747 18.47 18.57 17.29
C ALA A 747 18.91 19.39 18.52
N PRO A 748 19.49 18.74 19.55
CA PRO A 748 20.18 19.43 20.64
C PRO A 748 21.30 20.32 20.12
N ALA A 749 21.40 21.55 20.63
CA ALA A 749 22.58 22.40 20.46
C ALA A 749 23.29 22.60 21.83
N ASP A 750 22.52 23.03 22.84
CA ASP A 750 22.88 22.90 24.26
C ASP A 750 21.60 22.89 25.11
N LEU A 751 21.17 21.70 25.55
CA LEU A 751 19.96 21.55 26.35
C LEU A 751 20.06 22.15 27.77
N LYS A 752 21.27 22.35 28.32
CA LYS A 752 21.44 23.05 29.61
C LYS A 752 21.17 24.55 29.47
N GLN A 753 21.41 25.12 28.29
CA GLN A 753 21.05 26.49 27.92
C GLN A 753 19.70 26.60 27.19
N GLY A 754 18.92 25.51 27.10
CA GLY A 754 17.65 25.47 26.36
C GLY A 754 17.81 25.66 24.84
N LYS A 755 19.00 25.49 24.28
CA LYS A 755 19.31 25.70 22.86
C LYS A 755 19.06 24.44 22.04
N ILE A 756 18.26 24.60 20.98
CA ILE A 756 18.03 23.60 19.94
C ILE A 756 18.41 24.18 18.57
N ARG A 757 18.74 23.32 17.62
CA ARG A 757 18.83 23.68 16.19
C ARG A 757 17.63 23.09 15.46
N VAL A 758 17.06 23.82 14.50
CA VAL A 758 16.00 23.34 13.60
C VAL A 758 16.48 23.42 12.15
N LYS A 759 16.31 22.33 11.41
CA LYS A 759 16.60 22.19 9.97
C LYS A 759 15.30 22.30 9.17
N ASN A 760 15.30 23.12 8.12
CA ASN A 760 14.20 23.19 7.17
C ASN A 760 14.48 22.28 5.96
N TRP A 761 13.67 21.22 5.80
CA TRP A 761 13.68 20.32 4.64
C TRP A 761 12.57 20.62 3.62
N PHE A 762 11.79 21.70 3.79
CA PHE A 762 10.98 22.22 2.69
C PHE A 762 11.90 22.82 1.62
N HIS A 763 11.49 22.68 0.36
CA HIS A 763 12.27 23.10 -0.82
C HIS A 763 11.83 24.48 -1.33
N PHE A 764 10.59 24.89 -1.02
CA PHE A 764 9.98 26.15 -1.47
C PHE A 764 9.36 26.96 -0.31
N LEU A 765 9.02 26.33 0.82
CA LEU A 765 8.43 27.03 1.99
C LEU A 765 9.46 27.47 3.04
N ASN A 766 9.35 28.71 3.52
CA ASN A 766 9.91 29.15 4.79
C ASN A 766 8.85 28.86 5.90
N PRO A 767 9.18 28.10 6.96
CA PRO A 767 8.17 27.64 7.92
C PRO A 767 7.59 28.76 8.79
N LYS A 768 8.14 29.99 8.80
CA LYS A 768 7.54 31.13 9.50
C LYS A 768 6.11 31.44 9.03
N ASP A 769 5.80 31.19 7.76
CA ASP A 769 4.49 31.48 7.17
C ASP A 769 3.54 30.28 7.23
N TYR A 770 4.05 29.10 7.57
CA TYR A 770 3.36 27.82 7.44
C TYR A 770 3.13 27.10 8.79
N ALA A 771 4.13 27.12 9.67
CA ALA A 771 4.17 26.31 10.89
C ALA A 771 4.45 27.15 12.16
N ALA A 772 3.75 26.82 13.24
CA ALA A 772 4.09 27.25 14.60
C ALA A 772 4.89 26.14 15.29
N GLY A 773 5.91 26.52 16.06
CA GLY A 773 6.64 25.60 16.93
C GLY A 773 6.19 25.76 18.38
N GLU A 774 6.00 24.64 19.08
CA GLU A 774 5.66 24.56 20.50
C GLU A 774 6.66 23.65 21.22
N TRP A 775 6.93 23.93 22.49
CA TRP A 775 7.73 23.08 23.37
C TRP A 775 7.02 22.80 24.69
N SER A 776 7.28 21.65 25.30
CA SER A 776 6.90 21.35 26.67
C SER A 776 7.91 20.47 27.39
N VAL A 777 8.09 20.69 28.69
CA VAL A 777 8.92 19.85 29.56
C VAL A 777 8.01 18.97 30.41
N SER A 778 8.26 17.66 30.39
CA SER A 778 7.49 16.67 31.16
C SER A 778 8.38 15.86 32.09
N ALA A 779 8.01 15.81 33.38
CA ALA A 779 8.63 15.08 34.46
C ALA A 779 7.87 13.76 34.70
N SER A 780 8.43 12.61 34.28
CA SER A 780 7.78 11.29 34.31
C SER A 780 6.32 11.28 33.82
N GLY A 781 6.06 12.02 32.73
CA GLY A 781 4.73 12.19 32.11
C GLY A 781 3.90 13.39 32.59
N ARG A 782 4.23 14.00 33.74
CA ARG A 782 3.60 15.27 34.19
C ARG A 782 4.23 16.45 33.48
N THR A 783 3.47 17.17 32.64
CA THR A 783 3.95 18.45 32.06
C THR A 783 4.17 19.49 33.16
N ILE A 784 5.41 19.99 33.29
CA ILE A 784 5.80 21.01 34.29
C ILE A 784 6.00 22.40 33.69
N ALA A 785 6.27 22.49 32.38
CA ALA A 785 6.36 23.77 31.65
C ALA A 785 6.00 23.60 30.17
N LYS A 786 5.61 24.69 29.52
CA LYS A 786 5.35 24.77 28.07
C LYS A 786 5.52 26.20 27.55
N GLY A 787 5.78 26.34 26.27
CA GLY A 787 5.86 27.63 25.59
C GLY A 787 5.87 27.51 24.07
N ALA A 788 5.83 28.65 23.39
CA ALA A 788 6.06 28.72 21.94
C ALA A 788 7.56 28.78 21.62
N LEU A 789 7.92 28.35 20.41
CA LEU A 789 9.20 28.72 19.79
C LEU A 789 9.07 30.14 19.19
N PRO A 790 10.18 30.90 19.06
CA PRO A 790 10.22 32.09 18.21
C PRO A 790 9.81 31.76 16.75
N PRO A 791 9.39 32.77 15.96
CA PRO A 791 9.03 32.56 14.56
C PRO A 791 10.13 31.80 13.78
N LEU A 792 9.71 30.73 13.11
CA LEU A 792 10.59 29.77 12.42
C LEU A 792 11.10 30.34 11.09
N ASP A 793 11.74 31.52 11.13
CA ASP A 793 12.31 32.14 9.93
C ASP A 793 13.60 31.41 9.53
N ILE A 794 13.44 30.44 8.63
CA ILE A 794 14.48 29.53 8.12
C ILE A 794 14.23 29.31 6.62
N GLU A 795 15.11 29.83 5.76
CA GLU A 795 14.97 29.67 4.31
C GLU A 795 15.01 28.18 3.87
N PRO A 796 14.43 27.82 2.70
CA PRO A 796 14.41 26.44 2.20
C PRO A 796 15.80 25.78 2.12
N GLY A 797 15.98 24.66 2.83
CA GLY A 797 17.25 23.95 3.01
C GLY A 797 18.15 24.46 4.16
N GLY A 798 17.80 25.61 4.75
CA GLY A 798 18.57 26.26 5.81
C GLY A 798 18.39 25.62 7.19
N GLU A 799 19.21 26.05 8.15
CA GLU A 799 19.09 25.69 9.57
C GLU A 799 19.33 26.89 10.47
N LYS A 800 18.78 26.85 11.69
CA LYS A 800 18.84 27.96 12.65
C LYS A 800 18.75 27.46 14.08
N GLU A 801 19.43 28.14 14.99
CA GLU A 801 19.36 27.85 16.42
C GLU A 801 18.32 28.73 17.13
N PHE A 802 17.63 28.14 18.10
CA PHE A 802 16.58 28.76 18.89
C PHE A 802 16.88 28.50 20.38
N THR A 803 16.80 29.53 21.20
CA THR A 803 16.89 29.42 22.66
C THR A 803 15.47 29.34 23.23
N LEU A 804 15.17 28.29 23.99
CA LEU A 804 13.90 28.07 24.66
C LEU A 804 13.96 28.58 26.10
N SER A 805 12.91 29.24 26.56
CA SER A 805 12.77 29.70 27.95
C SER A 805 12.41 28.53 28.90
N LEU A 806 13.29 27.54 29.00
CA LEU A 806 13.11 26.40 29.90
C LEU A 806 13.12 26.88 31.37
N PRO A 807 12.33 26.24 32.25
CA PRO A 807 12.37 26.54 33.68
C PRO A 807 13.68 26.04 34.31
N GLN A 808 14.04 26.60 35.46
CA GLN A 808 14.93 25.88 36.39
C GLN A 808 14.19 24.63 36.89
N ILE A 809 14.84 23.47 36.83
CA ILE A 809 14.27 22.18 37.23
C ILE A 809 14.89 21.78 38.56
N GLU A 810 14.07 21.60 39.59
CA GLU A 810 14.45 20.91 40.81
C GLU A 810 14.35 19.39 40.59
N ALA A 811 15.43 18.67 40.90
CA ALA A 811 15.60 17.26 40.55
C ALA A 811 14.89 16.32 41.54
N GLU A 812 13.71 15.83 41.16
CA GLU A 812 12.96 14.82 41.91
C GLU A 812 13.63 13.43 41.79
N PRO A 813 13.81 12.66 42.89
CA PRO A 813 14.44 11.33 42.83
C PRO A 813 13.65 10.34 41.97
N GLY A 814 14.33 9.69 41.02
CA GLY A 814 13.73 8.71 40.11
C GLY A 814 12.87 9.29 38.98
N VAL A 815 12.88 10.61 38.77
CA VAL A 815 12.08 11.28 37.74
C VAL A 815 12.90 11.51 36.48
N GLU A 816 12.30 11.26 35.30
CA GLU A 816 12.91 11.58 34.02
C GLU A 816 12.30 12.84 33.43
N TYR A 817 13.16 13.76 32.97
CA TYR A 817 12.73 15.04 32.39
C TYR A 817 12.93 15.03 30.88
N TRP A 818 11.84 15.21 30.13
CA TRP A 818 11.83 15.18 28.66
C TRP A 818 11.42 16.54 28.09
N LEU A 819 12.21 17.07 27.16
CA LEU A 819 11.83 18.17 26.28
C LEU A 819 11.10 17.59 25.07
N ASN A 820 9.83 17.93 24.93
CA ASN A 820 8.99 17.60 23.79
C ASN A 820 8.93 18.81 22.86
N LEU A 821 9.06 18.59 21.55
CA LEU A 821 8.81 19.59 20.52
C LEU A 821 7.61 19.17 19.66
N SER A 822 6.86 20.16 19.17
CA SER A 822 5.72 19.99 18.26
C SER A 822 5.75 21.10 17.21
N PHE A 823 5.51 20.75 15.95
CA PHE A 823 5.38 21.71 14.86
C PHE A 823 4.01 21.53 14.20
N ARG A 824 3.21 22.61 14.18
CA ARG A 824 1.79 22.58 13.80
C ARG A 824 1.47 23.55 12.68
N LEU A 825 0.52 23.21 11.81
CA LEU A 825 0.01 24.13 10.78
C LEU A 825 -0.59 25.41 11.40
N LYS A 826 -0.19 26.59 10.92
CA LYS A 826 -0.75 27.88 11.37
C LYS A 826 -2.17 28.13 10.88
N ALA A 827 -2.50 27.62 9.70
CA ALA A 827 -3.79 27.78 9.04
C ALA A 827 -4.25 26.44 8.47
N ALA A 828 -5.54 26.33 8.14
CA ALA A 828 -6.06 25.16 7.45
C ALA A 828 -5.55 25.11 5.99
N THR A 829 -5.24 23.92 5.51
CA THR A 829 -4.93 23.62 4.10
C THR A 829 -6.12 22.91 3.45
N ARG A 830 -6.02 22.56 2.16
CA ARG A 830 -7.00 21.66 1.51
C ARG A 830 -7.09 20.27 2.15
N TRP A 831 -6.10 19.87 2.95
CA TRP A 831 -5.95 18.50 3.45
C TRP A 831 -5.87 18.37 4.98
N ALA A 832 -5.71 19.46 5.74
CA ALA A 832 -5.75 19.41 7.21
C ALA A 832 -6.24 20.72 7.84
N PRO A 833 -6.88 20.66 9.02
CA PRO A 833 -7.18 21.86 9.80
C PRO A 833 -5.91 22.51 10.35
N ALA A 834 -6.03 23.79 10.76
CA ALA A 834 -5.01 24.44 11.58
C ALA A 834 -4.76 23.63 12.86
N GLY A 835 -3.53 23.67 13.39
CA GLY A 835 -3.12 22.91 14.58
C GLY A 835 -2.71 21.45 14.31
N HIS A 836 -2.89 20.91 13.10
CA HIS A 836 -2.38 19.58 12.73
C HIS A 836 -0.86 19.50 12.89
N GLU A 837 -0.38 18.50 13.64
CA GLU A 837 1.05 18.28 13.89
C GLU A 837 1.72 17.66 12.66
N ILE A 838 2.66 18.39 12.05
CA ILE A 838 3.43 17.96 10.87
C ILE A 838 4.80 17.38 11.23
N ALA A 839 5.36 17.75 12.39
CA ALA A 839 6.64 17.21 12.87
C ALA A 839 6.70 17.22 14.41
N TRP A 840 7.52 16.34 14.98
CA TRP A 840 7.87 16.33 16.39
C TRP A 840 9.30 15.87 16.61
N GLU A 841 9.81 16.17 17.79
CA GLU A 841 11.03 15.58 18.37
C GLU A 841 10.81 15.38 19.88
N GLN A 842 11.66 14.57 20.51
CA GLN A 842 11.75 14.48 21.97
C GLN A 842 13.18 14.21 22.41
N PHE A 843 13.66 14.92 23.43
CA PHE A 843 14.99 14.77 23.99
C PHE A 843 14.95 14.60 25.51
N ALA A 844 15.79 13.72 26.06
CA ALA A 844 16.05 13.71 27.50
C ALA A 844 16.79 15.00 27.88
N LEU A 845 16.33 15.68 28.93
CA LEU A 845 17.03 16.84 29.48
C LEU A 845 18.17 16.36 30.40
N PRO A 846 19.35 17.01 30.37
CA PRO A 846 20.51 16.64 31.17
C PRO A 846 20.38 17.13 32.63
N VAL A 847 19.36 16.62 33.32
CA VAL A 847 19.07 16.85 34.75
C VAL A 847 19.58 15.65 35.54
N GLU A 848 20.51 15.88 36.46
CA GLU A 848 21.04 14.84 37.33
C GLU A 848 20.07 14.56 38.48
N THR A 849 19.33 13.46 38.41
CA THR A 849 18.43 13.00 39.48
C THR A 849 19.08 11.94 40.35
N LYS A 850 18.75 11.94 41.64
CA LYS A 850 19.01 10.79 42.51
C LYS A 850 18.21 9.57 42.01
N PRO A 851 18.67 8.32 42.23
CA PRO A 851 17.88 7.14 41.95
C PRO A 851 16.50 7.19 42.62
N ALA A 852 15.52 6.50 42.04
CA ALA A 852 14.23 6.29 42.69
C ALA A 852 14.44 5.61 44.07
N PRO A 853 13.65 5.96 45.11
CA PRO A 853 13.64 5.21 46.34
C PRO A 853 13.34 3.73 46.05
N GLN A 854 14.24 2.83 46.44
CA GLN A 854 13.97 1.39 46.35
C GLN A 854 12.83 1.02 47.31
N ALA A 855 12.04 0.01 46.95
CA ALA A 855 10.94 -0.46 47.77
C ALA A 855 11.47 -0.97 49.14
N ASP A 856 10.92 -0.40 50.21
CA ASP A 856 11.34 -0.71 51.59
C ASP A 856 10.64 -1.96 52.10
N PHE A 857 11.18 -3.12 51.70
CA PHE A 857 10.68 -4.42 52.10
C PHE A 857 10.85 -4.73 53.61
N THR A 858 11.57 -3.92 54.38
CA THR A 858 11.73 -4.13 55.83
C THR A 858 10.43 -3.98 56.61
N LYS A 859 9.41 -3.37 55.99
CA LYS A 859 8.06 -3.15 56.52
C LYS A 859 7.03 -4.13 55.98
N ALA A 860 7.44 -5.13 55.18
CA ALA A 860 6.54 -6.17 54.72
C ALA A 860 5.95 -6.95 55.91
N PRO A 861 4.68 -7.38 55.87
CA PRO A 861 4.14 -8.36 56.80
C PRO A 861 4.97 -9.66 56.85
N LYS A 862 4.92 -10.40 57.97
CA LYS A 862 5.54 -11.72 58.04
C LYS A 862 4.95 -12.65 56.98
N LEU A 863 5.82 -13.38 56.27
CA LEU A 863 5.46 -14.29 55.21
C LEU A 863 5.37 -15.73 55.74
N ALA A 864 4.16 -16.28 55.78
CA ALA A 864 3.92 -17.70 55.99
C ALA A 864 4.27 -18.49 54.74
N ILE A 865 4.75 -19.73 54.93
CA ILE A 865 5.08 -20.68 53.86
C ILE A 865 4.50 -22.03 54.28
N GLU A 866 3.56 -22.56 53.51
CA GLU A 866 2.80 -23.78 53.83
C GLU A 866 2.84 -24.75 52.65
N GLN A 867 3.24 -26.01 52.87
CA GLN A 867 3.17 -27.04 51.84
C GLN A 867 1.76 -27.65 51.79
N LYS A 868 1.14 -27.69 50.60
CA LYS A 868 -0.21 -28.24 50.37
C LYS A 868 -0.20 -29.16 49.16
N GLY A 869 0.05 -30.44 49.41
CA GLY A 869 0.32 -31.42 48.35
C GLY A 869 1.67 -31.13 47.69
N SER A 870 1.70 -31.07 46.36
CA SER A 870 2.86 -30.62 45.58
C SER A 870 3.11 -29.11 45.68
N LEU A 871 2.09 -28.31 46.00
CA LEU A 871 2.16 -26.85 45.94
C LEU A 871 2.76 -26.25 47.22
N THR A 872 3.57 -25.20 47.05
CA THR A 872 4.01 -24.35 48.17
C THR A 872 3.20 -23.06 48.17
N VAL A 873 2.42 -22.82 49.22
CA VAL A 873 1.62 -21.60 49.39
C VAL A 873 2.43 -20.59 50.20
N LEU A 874 2.55 -19.37 49.68
CA LEU A 874 3.20 -18.24 50.35
C LEU A 874 2.11 -17.20 50.69
N SER A 875 2.04 -16.70 51.92
CA SER A 875 0.92 -15.84 52.32
C SER A 875 1.22 -14.88 53.48
N SER A 876 0.38 -13.85 53.58
CA SER A 876 0.31 -12.88 54.67
C SER A 876 -1.16 -12.40 54.83
N PRO A 877 -1.49 -11.51 55.79
CA PRO A 877 -2.84 -10.97 55.93
C PRO A 877 -3.37 -10.20 54.71
N VAL A 878 -2.51 -9.76 53.79
CA VAL A 878 -2.89 -8.98 52.58
C VAL A 878 -2.59 -9.70 51.27
N PHE A 879 -1.83 -10.80 51.28
CA PHE A 879 -1.27 -11.43 50.10
C PHE A 879 -1.36 -12.97 50.17
N ARG A 880 -1.59 -13.62 49.04
CA ARG A 880 -1.43 -15.07 48.87
C ARG A 880 -0.92 -15.38 47.47
N ALA A 881 0.07 -16.26 47.37
CA ALA A 881 0.39 -16.96 46.13
C ALA A 881 0.50 -18.48 46.34
N ALA A 882 0.32 -19.26 45.28
CA ALA A 882 0.64 -20.68 45.24
C ALA A 882 1.68 -20.97 44.15
N PHE A 883 2.82 -21.51 44.53
CA PHE A 883 3.87 -21.99 43.63
C PHE A 883 3.66 -23.48 43.30
N ASP A 884 3.77 -23.83 42.02
CA ASP A 884 3.80 -25.21 41.55
C ASP A 884 5.21 -25.56 41.04
N PRO A 885 5.95 -26.49 41.69
CA PRO A 885 7.27 -26.91 41.24
C PRO A 885 7.25 -27.72 39.93
N ALA A 886 6.12 -28.30 39.52
CA ALA A 886 5.98 -29.04 38.27
C ALA A 886 5.72 -28.12 37.06
N VAL A 887 5.23 -26.90 37.29
CA VAL A 887 5.07 -25.85 36.27
C VAL A 887 6.20 -24.81 36.37
N GLY A 888 6.84 -24.69 37.54
CA GLY A 888 7.96 -23.78 37.78
C GLY A 888 7.56 -22.32 38.02
N THR A 889 6.32 -22.05 38.42
CA THR A 889 5.79 -20.68 38.53
C THR A 889 4.65 -20.56 39.55
N LEU A 890 4.14 -19.34 39.74
CA LEU A 890 2.94 -19.09 40.55
C LEU A 890 1.67 -19.39 39.72
N ILE A 891 0.71 -20.11 40.29
CA ILE A 891 -0.54 -20.57 39.64
C ILE A 891 -1.83 -20.08 40.33
N ASP A 892 -1.68 -19.22 41.33
CA ASP A 892 -2.71 -18.37 41.93
C ASP A 892 -1.93 -17.22 42.58
N TYR A 893 -2.26 -15.97 42.26
CA TYR A 893 -1.71 -14.78 42.93
C TYR A 893 -2.85 -13.84 43.29
N ARG A 894 -2.97 -13.54 44.59
CA ARG A 894 -4.04 -12.75 45.17
C ARG A 894 -3.53 -11.63 46.06
N TYR A 895 -4.16 -10.47 45.94
CA TYR A 895 -3.96 -9.33 46.82
C TYR A 895 -5.31 -8.90 47.39
N GLN A 896 -5.40 -8.77 48.71
CA GLN A 896 -6.63 -8.48 49.47
C GLN A 896 -7.81 -9.40 49.06
N GLY A 897 -7.51 -10.68 48.76
CA GLY A 897 -8.45 -11.72 48.33
C GLY A 897 -8.77 -11.75 46.84
N ALA A 898 -8.63 -10.62 46.13
CA ALA A 898 -8.85 -10.53 44.68
C ALA A 898 -7.76 -11.31 43.92
N LEU A 899 -8.17 -12.13 42.95
CA LEU A 899 -7.27 -12.79 42.00
C LEU A 899 -6.80 -11.78 40.96
N LEU A 900 -5.48 -11.66 40.79
CA LEU A 900 -4.87 -10.70 39.85
C LEU A 900 -4.06 -11.39 38.74
N MET A 901 -3.47 -12.55 39.04
CA MET A 901 -2.76 -13.38 38.06
C MET A 901 -3.10 -14.86 38.27
N GLU A 902 -3.46 -15.51 37.17
CA GLU A 902 -3.82 -16.93 37.07
C GLU A 902 -2.56 -17.80 36.86
N ARG A 903 -1.52 -17.28 36.19
CA ARG A 903 -0.23 -17.97 36.01
C ARG A 903 0.89 -16.97 35.73
N GLY A 904 2.06 -17.14 36.36
CA GLY A 904 3.30 -16.51 35.91
C GLY A 904 4.23 -15.97 37.00
N PRO A 905 5.37 -15.38 36.62
CA PRO A 905 5.91 -15.34 35.25
C PRO A 905 6.52 -16.69 34.83
N LEU A 906 6.49 -16.99 33.53
CA LEU A 906 7.22 -18.10 32.91
C LEU A 906 8.15 -17.59 31.80
N PRO A 907 9.32 -18.22 31.55
CA PRO A 907 10.16 -17.85 30.42
C PRO A 907 9.42 -17.93 29.08
N ASP A 908 9.62 -16.92 28.24
CA ASP A 908 9.04 -16.84 26.91
C ASP A 908 10.08 -16.38 25.89
N PHE A 909 10.19 -17.14 24.81
CA PHE A 909 11.15 -16.90 23.74
C PHE A 909 10.47 -16.66 22.38
N TRP A 910 9.13 -16.60 22.33
CA TRP A 910 8.38 -16.68 21.07
C TRP A 910 7.38 -15.51 20.88
N ARG A 911 7.05 -15.25 19.61
CA ARG A 911 5.99 -14.32 19.17
C ARG A 911 5.16 -14.99 18.09
N ALA A 912 3.88 -14.63 17.96
CA ALA A 912 3.08 -15.09 16.83
C ALA A 912 3.65 -14.48 15.53
N PRO A 913 4.15 -15.27 14.57
CA PRO A 913 4.94 -14.77 13.44
C PRO A 913 4.26 -13.65 12.64
N THR A 914 5.01 -12.57 12.40
CA THR A 914 4.62 -11.55 11.42
C THR A 914 4.73 -12.10 10.00
N ASP A 915 4.07 -11.44 9.03
CA ASP A 915 4.24 -11.78 7.62
C ASP A 915 5.71 -11.71 7.16
N ASN A 916 6.50 -10.78 7.73
CA ASN A 916 7.96 -10.73 7.53
C ASN A 916 8.69 -11.93 8.13
N ASP A 917 8.30 -12.41 9.33
CA ASP A 917 8.87 -13.64 9.92
C ASP A 917 8.60 -14.86 9.02
N LEU A 918 7.40 -14.93 8.43
CA LEU A 918 7.01 -15.98 7.48
C LEU A 918 7.72 -15.84 6.12
N GLY A 919 7.96 -14.61 5.64
CA GLY A 919 8.76 -14.33 4.46
C GLY A 919 10.22 -14.75 4.64
N ALA A 920 10.84 -14.37 5.76
CA ALA A 920 12.19 -14.80 6.13
C ALA A 920 12.30 -16.32 6.26
N TRP A 921 11.28 -16.99 6.80
CA TRP A 921 11.20 -18.46 6.85
C TRP A 921 11.19 -19.10 5.45
N LYS A 922 10.39 -18.57 4.51
CA LYS A 922 10.38 -19.02 3.11
C LYS A 922 11.78 -18.88 2.49
N ALA A 923 12.43 -17.73 2.65
CA ALA A 923 13.74 -17.42 2.08
C ALA A 923 14.90 -18.25 2.68
N LEU A 924 14.88 -18.50 3.99
CA LEU A 924 15.96 -19.19 4.70
C LEU A 924 15.75 -20.71 4.84
N ARG A 925 14.60 -21.26 4.45
CA ARG A 925 14.29 -22.71 4.48
C ARG A 925 15.42 -23.58 3.92
N ALA A 926 16.03 -23.19 2.80
CA ALA A 926 17.14 -23.92 2.19
C ALA A 926 18.45 -23.87 3.02
N ARG A 927 18.66 -22.83 3.84
CA ARG A 927 19.77 -22.76 4.79
C ARG A 927 19.50 -23.62 6.03
N ILE A 928 18.28 -23.55 6.58
CA ILE A 928 17.84 -24.37 7.73
C ILE A 928 17.99 -25.88 7.43
N ALA A 929 17.70 -26.30 6.19
CA ALA A 929 17.87 -27.69 5.75
C ALA A 929 19.34 -28.17 5.71
N ASN A 930 20.31 -27.26 5.61
CA ASN A 930 21.75 -27.54 5.60
C ASN A 930 22.44 -27.24 6.95
N ASP A 931 21.86 -26.37 7.77
CA ASP A 931 22.33 -25.98 9.09
C ASP A 931 21.16 -25.91 10.09
N PRO A 932 20.94 -26.99 10.87
CA PRO A 932 19.94 -27.02 11.94
C PRO A 932 20.17 -25.98 13.06
N GLY A 933 21.36 -25.38 13.17
CA GLY A 933 21.63 -24.25 14.05
C GLY A 933 20.81 -22.99 13.69
N GLN A 934 20.40 -22.88 12.42
CA GLN A 934 19.52 -21.82 11.93
C GLN A 934 18.02 -22.13 12.09
N ASN A 935 17.61 -23.26 12.68
CA ASN A 935 16.19 -23.57 12.90
C ASN A 935 15.59 -22.78 14.09
N TRP A 936 15.16 -21.54 13.84
CA TRP A 936 14.59 -20.68 14.88
C TRP A 936 13.18 -21.10 15.34
N MET A 937 12.46 -21.95 14.59
CA MET A 937 11.18 -22.50 15.06
C MET A 937 11.33 -23.41 16.30
N LEU A 938 12.55 -23.78 16.68
CA LEU A 938 12.81 -24.43 17.97
C LEU A 938 12.50 -23.50 19.17
N TRP A 939 12.60 -22.17 19.02
CA TRP A 939 12.26 -21.21 20.08
C TRP A 939 10.78 -21.28 20.50
N ARG A 940 9.88 -21.64 19.56
CA ARG A 940 8.45 -21.88 19.81
C ARG A 940 8.20 -22.99 20.83
N GLU A 941 8.96 -24.08 20.72
CA GLU A 941 8.82 -25.27 21.55
C GLU A 941 9.71 -25.24 22.80
N ALA A 942 10.77 -24.42 22.80
CA ALA A 942 11.86 -24.43 23.77
C ALA A 942 11.40 -24.27 25.23
N ALA A 943 10.51 -23.31 25.50
CA ALA A 943 9.93 -23.07 26.83
C ALA A 943 8.65 -23.88 27.10
N PRO A 944 7.64 -23.96 26.21
CA PRO A 944 6.42 -24.74 26.46
C PRO A 944 6.64 -26.23 26.72
N ARG A 945 7.82 -26.77 26.36
CA ARG A 945 8.20 -28.19 26.53
C ARG A 945 9.50 -28.38 27.32
N MET A 946 9.96 -27.35 28.04
CA MET A 946 11.16 -27.41 28.87
C MET A 946 11.04 -28.45 29.98
N THR A 947 12.15 -29.09 30.36
CA THR A 947 12.20 -30.00 31.51
C THR A 947 12.74 -29.24 32.72
N ILE A 948 11.92 -29.04 33.74
CA ILE A 948 12.40 -28.49 35.03
C ILE A 948 13.36 -29.50 35.66
N THR A 949 14.59 -29.06 35.91
CA THR A 949 15.67 -29.87 36.49
C THR A 949 15.94 -29.55 37.97
N ASP A 950 15.48 -28.39 38.44
CA ASP A 950 15.58 -27.91 39.83
C ASP A 950 14.47 -26.89 40.09
N ALA A 951 13.71 -27.05 41.17
CA ALA A 951 12.66 -26.14 41.61
C ALA A 951 12.52 -26.20 43.13
N ARG A 952 12.83 -25.10 43.83
CA ARG A 952 12.79 -25.04 45.30
C ARG A 952 12.41 -23.68 45.86
N VAL A 953 11.84 -23.70 47.06
CA VAL A 953 11.51 -22.49 47.84
C VAL A 953 12.40 -22.44 49.08
N GLU A 954 13.22 -21.40 49.18
CA GLU A 954 14.12 -21.11 50.27
C GLU A 954 13.54 -19.95 51.10
N ARG A 955 13.42 -20.06 52.43
CA ARG A 955 13.16 -18.88 53.27
C ARG A 955 14.42 -18.02 53.33
N ILE A 956 14.29 -16.70 53.15
CA ILE A 956 15.40 -15.76 53.39
C ILE A 956 15.35 -15.31 54.87
N ASP A 957 14.19 -14.82 55.29
CA ASP A 957 13.95 -14.26 56.63
C ASP A 957 12.47 -14.42 57.04
N GLU A 958 11.99 -13.73 58.06
CA GLU A 958 10.57 -13.78 58.44
C GLU A 958 9.62 -13.13 57.42
N LEU A 959 10.12 -12.23 56.57
CA LEU A 959 9.33 -11.37 55.68
C LEU A 959 9.34 -11.84 54.22
N SER A 960 10.31 -12.70 53.85
CA SER A 960 10.59 -13.01 52.45
C SER A 960 11.09 -14.44 52.20
N ALA A 961 10.83 -14.91 50.97
CA ALA A 961 11.24 -16.20 50.46
C ALA A 961 11.76 -16.08 49.03
N ARG A 962 12.67 -16.99 48.64
CA ARG A 962 13.22 -17.09 47.30
C ARG A 962 12.81 -18.40 46.66
N ILE A 963 12.08 -18.30 45.56
CA ILE A 963 11.81 -19.42 44.67
C ILE A 963 12.93 -19.43 43.62
N ARG A 964 13.60 -20.57 43.44
CA ARG A 964 14.61 -20.79 42.40
C ARG A 964 14.14 -21.91 41.50
N VAL A 965 14.17 -21.68 40.19
CA VAL A 965 13.83 -22.69 39.18
C VAL A 965 14.88 -22.70 38.06
N LYS A 966 15.25 -23.90 37.63
CA LYS A 966 16.07 -24.14 36.44
C LYS A 966 15.38 -25.17 35.55
N ALA A 967 15.39 -24.94 34.25
CA ALA A 967 14.89 -25.86 33.26
C ALA A 967 15.84 -26.01 32.05
N ASP A 968 15.89 -27.21 31.51
CA ASP A 968 16.59 -27.55 30.28
C ASP A 968 15.65 -27.32 29.09
N LEU A 969 16.09 -26.54 28.10
CA LEU A 969 15.22 -26.05 27.02
C LEU A 969 15.09 -27.07 25.88
N TYR A 970 13.84 -27.32 25.47
CA TYR A 970 13.52 -28.41 24.54
C TYR A 970 14.19 -28.23 23.16
N GLY A 971 15.04 -29.18 22.78
CA GLY A 971 15.73 -29.18 21.47
C GLY A 971 16.90 -28.20 21.34
N MET A 972 17.30 -27.51 22.41
CA MET A 972 18.24 -26.37 22.34
C MET A 972 19.70 -26.71 22.64
N GLY A 973 20.16 -27.92 22.31
CA GLY A 973 21.59 -28.29 22.36
C GLY A 973 22.24 -28.16 23.74
N GLY A 974 21.47 -28.39 24.82
CA GLY A 974 21.92 -28.21 26.20
C GLY A 974 21.79 -26.78 26.75
N ALA A 975 21.09 -25.88 26.06
CA ALA A 975 20.74 -24.58 26.62
C ALA A 975 19.76 -24.71 27.79
N THR A 976 19.88 -23.81 28.77
CA THR A 976 19.04 -23.81 29.97
C THR A 976 18.47 -22.42 30.27
N ALA A 977 17.29 -22.38 30.85
CA ALA A 977 16.72 -21.18 31.45
C ALA A 977 16.76 -21.32 32.98
N ALA A 978 17.05 -20.24 33.69
CA ALA A 978 16.95 -20.18 35.14
C ALA A 978 16.33 -18.87 35.57
N TRP A 979 15.35 -18.94 36.47
CA TRP A 979 14.63 -17.79 36.99
C TRP A 979 14.47 -17.86 38.51
N THR A 980 14.46 -16.70 39.13
CA THR A 980 14.35 -16.51 40.58
C THR A 980 13.22 -15.54 40.87
N LEU A 981 12.33 -15.92 41.79
CA LEU A 981 11.26 -15.07 42.30
C LEU A 981 11.56 -14.81 43.78
N THR A 982 11.99 -13.59 44.13
CA THR A 982 12.11 -13.20 45.54
C THR A 982 10.80 -12.53 45.96
N VAL A 983 10.01 -13.26 46.76
CA VAL A 983 8.63 -12.94 47.17
C VAL A 983 8.65 -12.37 48.59
N TYR A 984 7.99 -11.23 48.78
CA TYR A 984 7.83 -10.57 50.08
C TYR A 984 6.41 -10.70 50.63
N GLY A 985 6.24 -10.63 51.95
CA GLY A 985 4.92 -10.67 52.61
C GLY A 985 4.01 -9.47 52.34
N SER A 986 4.52 -8.42 51.69
CA SER A 986 3.74 -7.35 51.08
C SER A 986 3.00 -7.80 49.81
N GLY A 987 3.45 -8.88 49.17
CA GLY A 987 3.02 -9.36 47.86
C GLY A 987 4.01 -9.05 46.73
N ASP A 988 4.94 -8.12 46.94
CA ASP A 988 5.94 -7.76 45.94
C ASP A 988 6.81 -8.96 45.55
N VAL A 989 7.12 -9.08 44.25
CA VAL A 989 7.97 -10.14 43.69
C VAL A 989 9.05 -9.52 42.82
N ILE A 990 10.31 -9.66 43.23
CA ILE A 990 11.46 -9.38 42.35
C ILE A 990 11.65 -10.60 41.44
N VAL A 991 11.65 -10.37 40.13
CA VAL A 991 11.78 -11.40 39.10
C VAL A 991 13.14 -11.24 38.41
N GLU A 992 13.98 -12.26 38.51
CA GLU A 992 15.25 -12.35 37.79
C GLU A 992 15.17 -13.54 36.83
N MET A 993 15.60 -13.36 35.58
CA MET A 993 15.57 -14.43 34.56
C MET A 993 16.82 -14.41 33.71
N SER A 994 17.32 -15.61 33.39
CA SER A 994 18.56 -15.82 32.64
C SER A 994 18.40 -16.96 31.64
N TYR A 995 19.09 -16.82 30.50
CA TYR A 995 19.25 -17.84 29.47
C TYR A 995 20.74 -18.14 29.31
N ALA A 996 21.11 -19.41 29.46
CA ALA A 996 22.47 -19.89 29.20
C ALA A 996 22.45 -20.70 27.89
N PRO A 997 23.15 -20.26 26.83
CA PRO A 997 23.21 -20.99 25.57
C PRO A 997 23.94 -22.33 25.75
N GLY A 998 23.46 -23.34 25.01
CA GLY A 998 24.08 -24.66 24.95
C GLY A 998 25.32 -24.70 24.06
N GLY A 999 25.77 -25.90 23.72
CA GLY A 999 26.89 -26.10 22.79
C GLY A 999 26.58 -25.66 21.35
N GLU A 1000 25.29 -25.60 20.99
CA GLU A 1000 24.81 -25.15 19.68
C GLU A 1000 24.26 -23.72 19.77
N LYS A 1001 24.86 -22.78 19.03
CA LYS A 1001 24.30 -21.44 18.87
C LYS A 1001 23.06 -21.49 17.98
N ARG A 1002 21.91 -21.07 18.51
CA ARG A 1002 20.64 -20.96 17.78
C ARG A 1002 20.47 -19.53 17.28
N ALA A 1003 20.17 -19.37 16.00
CA ALA A 1003 19.93 -18.06 15.39
C ALA A 1003 18.56 -17.46 15.81
N MET A 1004 18.42 -16.14 15.61
CA MET A 1004 17.17 -15.36 15.64
C MET A 1004 16.17 -15.79 16.73
N MET A 1005 16.53 -15.55 18.00
CA MET A 1005 15.62 -15.61 19.14
C MET A 1005 14.61 -14.45 19.02
N PRO A 1006 13.30 -14.70 18.81
CA PRO A 1006 12.34 -13.61 18.57
C PRO A 1006 12.09 -12.72 19.79
N ARG A 1007 12.18 -13.29 20.99
CA ARG A 1007 11.90 -12.62 22.26
C ARG A 1007 12.85 -13.17 23.34
N MET A 1008 13.29 -12.30 24.24
CA MET A 1008 13.85 -12.69 25.54
C MET A 1008 12.98 -12.04 26.61
N GLY A 1009 12.08 -12.80 27.22
CA GLY A 1009 11.08 -12.24 28.12
C GLY A 1009 10.36 -13.29 28.95
N SER A 1010 9.22 -12.89 29.47
CA SER A 1010 8.36 -13.74 30.28
C SER A 1010 6.88 -13.51 29.98
N GLU A 1011 6.07 -14.56 30.08
CA GLU A 1011 4.61 -14.47 29.92
C GLU A 1011 3.88 -14.63 31.25
N LEU A 1012 2.89 -13.77 31.47
CA LEU A 1012 1.94 -13.79 32.56
C LEU A 1012 0.53 -13.98 31.99
N VAL A 1013 -0.32 -14.70 32.72
CA VAL A 1013 -1.77 -14.81 32.45
C VAL A 1013 -2.47 -14.08 33.59
N LEU A 1014 -2.96 -12.88 33.31
CA LEU A 1014 -3.66 -12.05 34.29
C LEU A 1014 -5.14 -12.46 34.41
N ALA A 1015 -5.70 -12.18 35.58
CA ALA A 1015 -7.10 -12.51 35.87
C ALA A 1015 -8.06 -11.82 34.90
N ARG A 1016 -9.13 -12.53 34.55
CA ARG A 1016 -10.23 -12.00 33.72
C ARG A 1016 -10.74 -10.65 34.25
N GLY A 1017 -10.75 -9.64 33.38
CA GLY A 1017 -11.13 -8.26 33.69
C GLY A 1017 -9.97 -7.33 34.06
N CYS A 1018 -8.73 -7.81 34.25
CA CYS A 1018 -7.54 -6.96 34.42
C CYS A 1018 -7.06 -6.38 33.08
N GLU A 1019 -7.93 -5.64 32.39
CA GLU A 1019 -7.77 -5.24 30.99
C GLU A 1019 -7.61 -3.72 30.77
N ASN A 1020 -7.75 -2.90 31.81
CA ASN A 1020 -7.36 -1.49 31.76
C ASN A 1020 -5.83 -1.41 31.80
N TRP A 1021 -5.21 -0.89 30.75
CA TRP A 1021 -3.76 -0.85 30.58
C TRP A 1021 -3.24 0.58 30.68
N ALA A 1022 -2.23 0.81 31.50
CA ALA A 1022 -1.46 2.04 31.53
C ALA A 1022 0.04 1.74 31.52
N TRP A 1023 0.85 2.58 30.87
CA TRP A 1023 2.30 2.42 30.86
C TRP A 1023 3.02 3.77 30.82
N TYR A 1024 4.24 3.80 31.36
CA TYR A 1024 5.21 4.88 31.13
C TYR A 1024 6.31 4.37 30.20
N GLY A 1025 6.29 4.82 28.95
CA GLY A 1025 7.19 4.35 27.89
C GLY A 1025 6.80 4.98 26.56
N ARG A 1026 7.19 4.39 25.42
CA ARG A 1026 6.80 4.94 24.10
C ARG A 1026 5.32 4.77 23.80
N GLY A 1027 4.72 5.74 23.10
CA GLY A 1027 3.35 5.64 22.62
C GLY A 1027 2.83 6.88 21.86
N PRO A 1028 1.54 6.90 21.47
CA PRO A 1028 0.54 5.86 21.75
C PRO A 1028 0.59 4.66 20.81
N ALA A 1029 1.15 4.81 19.61
CA ALA A 1029 1.25 3.73 18.62
C ALA A 1029 2.17 2.58 19.09
N GLU A 1030 2.01 1.40 18.49
CA GLU A 1030 2.84 0.25 18.79
C GLU A 1030 4.25 0.35 18.19
N THR A 1031 5.24 -0.06 18.99
CA THR A 1031 6.66 0.15 18.70
C THR A 1031 7.47 -1.13 18.81
N TYR A 1032 8.51 -1.24 17.98
CA TYR A 1032 9.48 -2.34 17.96
C TYR A 1032 10.89 -1.76 17.91
N ILE A 1033 11.94 -2.57 18.15
CA ILE A 1033 13.30 -2.05 18.34
C ILE A 1033 13.84 -1.27 17.12
N ASP A 1034 13.32 -1.57 15.93
CA ASP A 1034 13.60 -1.01 14.61
C ASP A 1034 12.51 -0.05 14.09
N ARG A 1035 11.45 0.18 14.88
CA ARG A 1035 10.31 1.07 14.57
C ARG A 1035 9.77 1.70 15.86
N GLN A 1036 10.44 2.73 16.35
CA GLN A 1036 10.18 3.35 17.65
C GLN A 1036 10.49 4.85 17.70
N PHE A 1037 9.70 5.64 16.98
CA PHE A 1037 9.81 7.11 16.86
C PHE A 1037 8.83 7.87 17.77
N GLU A 1038 8.00 7.11 18.47
CA GLU A 1038 6.96 7.52 19.39
C GLU A 1038 7.56 8.14 20.66
N ARG A 1039 6.89 9.17 21.18
CA ARG A 1039 7.32 9.91 22.38
C ARG A 1039 7.23 9.03 23.62
N ILE A 1040 8.15 9.20 24.56
CA ILE A 1040 8.08 8.63 25.90
C ILE A 1040 7.11 9.46 26.75
N GLY A 1041 6.11 8.82 27.35
CA GLY A 1041 5.01 9.47 28.07
C GLY A 1041 4.17 8.46 28.84
N VAL A 1042 3.22 8.97 29.64
CA VAL A 1042 2.26 8.12 30.37
C VAL A 1042 0.99 7.97 29.54
N TYR A 1043 0.69 6.75 29.12
CA TYR A 1043 -0.45 6.40 28.27
C TYR A 1043 -1.44 5.51 29.03
N ARG A 1044 -2.70 5.52 28.62
CA ARG A 1044 -3.81 4.78 29.24
C ARG A 1044 -4.81 4.33 28.16
N SER A 1045 -5.18 3.06 28.17
CA SER A 1045 -6.13 2.45 27.24
C SER A 1045 -6.70 1.14 27.81
N THR A 1046 -7.23 0.25 26.96
CA THR A 1046 -7.57 -1.14 27.31
C THR A 1046 -6.92 -2.11 26.34
N VAL A 1047 -6.70 -3.36 26.75
CA VAL A 1047 -6.08 -4.40 25.89
C VAL A 1047 -6.81 -4.54 24.55
N ASP A 1048 -8.15 -4.43 24.55
CA ASP A 1048 -8.97 -4.51 23.32
C ASP A 1048 -8.80 -3.32 22.36
N LYS A 1049 -8.32 -2.17 22.85
CA LYS A 1049 -8.09 -0.96 22.04
C LYS A 1049 -6.68 -0.88 21.48
N GLU A 1050 -5.72 -1.53 22.15
CA GLU A 1050 -4.33 -1.57 21.70
C GLU A 1050 -4.05 -2.77 20.77
N TRP A 1051 -5.02 -3.68 20.59
CA TRP A 1051 -5.04 -4.68 19.52
C TRP A 1051 -5.24 -4.00 18.16
N PHE A 1052 -4.34 -4.29 17.20
CA PHE A 1052 -4.50 -3.85 15.82
C PHE A 1052 -5.01 -4.99 14.93
N GLU A 1053 -6.10 -4.73 14.19
CA GLU A 1053 -6.75 -5.70 13.30
C GLU A 1053 -6.03 -5.77 11.95
N TYR A 1054 -4.87 -6.40 11.94
CA TYR A 1054 -4.15 -6.78 10.72
C TYR A 1054 -4.96 -7.79 9.90
N SER A 1055 -4.79 -7.75 8.57
CA SER A 1055 -5.48 -8.64 7.60
C SER A 1055 -5.37 -10.14 7.96
N ARG A 1056 -4.21 -10.56 8.47
CA ARG A 1056 -3.97 -11.85 9.14
C ARG A 1056 -3.57 -11.63 10.60
N PRO A 1057 -4.07 -12.42 11.57
CA PRO A 1057 -3.62 -12.37 12.96
C PRO A 1057 -2.12 -12.65 13.15
N GLN A 1058 -1.42 -11.76 13.86
CA GLN A 1058 0.01 -11.87 14.16
C GLN A 1058 0.41 -10.97 15.35
N GLU A 1059 1.66 -11.06 15.83
CA GLU A 1059 2.16 -10.19 16.92
C GLU A 1059 1.91 -8.70 16.61
N ASN A 1060 1.23 -8.04 17.53
CA ASN A 1060 0.90 -6.63 17.54
C ASN A 1060 0.78 -6.15 18.99
N GLY A 1061 0.60 -4.85 19.20
CA GLY A 1061 0.38 -4.26 20.52
C GLY A 1061 1.64 -4.09 21.36
N ASN A 1062 2.86 -4.29 20.84
CA ASN A 1062 4.09 -4.10 21.61
C ASN A 1062 4.38 -2.61 21.91
N ARG A 1063 4.99 -2.33 23.06
CA ARG A 1063 5.48 -1.00 23.48
C ARG A 1063 6.93 -1.14 23.97
N THR A 1064 7.85 -0.35 23.45
CA THR A 1064 9.29 -0.35 23.84
C THR A 1064 9.63 0.77 24.81
N GLY A 1065 10.74 0.59 25.54
CA GLY A 1065 11.25 1.57 26.50
C GLY A 1065 10.29 1.81 27.66
N VAL A 1066 9.64 0.75 28.15
CA VAL A 1066 8.63 0.85 29.21
C VAL A 1066 9.32 0.79 30.57
N ARG A 1067 9.24 1.89 31.33
CA ARG A 1067 9.75 1.99 32.71
C ARG A 1067 8.83 1.29 33.71
N TRP A 1068 7.52 1.44 33.53
CA TRP A 1068 6.51 0.66 34.26
C TRP A 1068 5.25 0.46 33.43
N THR A 1069 4.51 -0.62 33.72
CA THR A 1069 3.21 -0.95 33.14
C THR A 1069 2.26 -1.46 34.22
N ALA A 1070 0.99 -1.07 34.14
CA ALA A 1070 -0.05 -1.46 35.07
C ALA A 1070 -1.27 -2.01 34.34
N PHE A 1071 -1.80 -3.14 34.82
CA PHE A 1071 -2.99 -3.81 34.30
C PHE A 1071 -4.02 -3.96 35.42
N THR A 1072 -5.14 -3.23 35.34
CA THR A 1072 -6.14 -3.14 36.42
C THR A 1072 -7.54 -3.52 35.96
N ASN A 1073 -8.36 -3.96 36.93
CA ASN A 1073 -9.79 -4.16 36.75
C ASN A 1073 -10.58 -2.84 36.88
N ALA A 1074 -11.90 -2.91 36.69
CA ALA A 1074 -12.79 -1.74 36.79
C ALA A 1074 -12.84 -1.09 38.19
N GLN A 1075 -12.35 -1.78 39.23
CA GLN A 1075 -12.23 -1.28 40.60
C GLN A 1075 -10.82 -0.73 40.92
N GLY A 1076 -9.90 -0.74 39.94
CA GLY A 1076 -8.53 -0.25 40.09
C GLY A 1076 -7.55 -1.24 40.73
N ALA A 1077 -7.99 -2.44 41.14
CA ALA A 1077 -7.11 -3.49 41.62
C ALA A 1077 -6.42 -4.18 40.43
N GLY A 1078 -5.13 -4.50 40.55
CA GLY A 1078 -4.34 -4.96 39.41
C GLY A 1078 -2.88 -5.20 39.71
N LEU A 1079 -2.12 -5.54 38.67
CA LEU A 1079 -0.69 -5.80 38.73
C LEU A 1079 0.10 -4.62 38.15
N LEU A 1080 1.13 -4.17 38.87
CA LEU A 1080 2.13 -3.22 38.41
C LEU A 1080 3.44 -3.99 38.17
N ALA A 1081 4.04 -3.82 36.99
CA ALA A 1081 5.39 -4.28 36.69
C ALA A 1081 6.30 -3.08 36.40
N VAL A 1082 7.53 -3.14 36.90
CA VAL A 1082 8.54 -2.06 36.80
C VAL A 1082 9.80 -2.65 36.18
N GLY A 1083 10.39 -1.94 35.21
CA GLY A 1083 11.60 -2.34 34.51
C GLY A 1083 12.87 -2.10 35.32
N ALA A 1084 13.93 -2.84 34.98
CA ALA A 1084 15.24 -2.73 35.61
C ALA A 1084 16.35 -2.57 34.55
N PRO A 1085 16.44 -1.41 33.86
CA PRO A 1085 15.64 -0.19 34.03
C PRO A 1085 14.40 -0.08 33.11
N GLU A 1086 14.32 -0.88 32.05
CA GLU A 1086 13.27 -0.80 31.03
C GLU A 1086 12.81 -2.21 30.60
N LEU A 1087 11.62 -2.28 30.02
CA LEU A 1087 11.02 -3.47 29.40
C LEU A 1087 10.56 -3.15 27.97
N SER A 1088 10.30 -4.20 27.19
CA SER A 1088 9.25 -4.15 26.16
C SER A 1088 8.01 -4.90 26.66
N VAL A 1089 6.81 -4.42 26.32
CA VAL A 1089 5.55 -4.94 26.87
C VAL A 1089 4.53 -5.13 25.75
N GLY A 1090 3.93 -6.31 25.68
CA GLY A 1090 2.76 -6.60 24.85
C GLY A 1090 1.63 -7.22 25.66
N ALA A 1091 0.38 -7.02 25.25
CA ALA A 1091 -0.79 -7.60 25.90
C ALA A 1091 -1.88 -7.98 24.88
N ARG A 1092 -2.55 -9.11 25.08
CA ARG A 1092 -3.58 -9.66 24.17
C ARG A 1092 -4.57 -10.57 24.90
N LYS A 1093 -5.72 -10.87 24.28
CA LYS A 1093 -6.73 -11.84 24.79
C LYS A 1093 -6.70 -13.22 24.11
N PHE A 1094 -5.83 -13.42 23.12
CA PHE A 1094 -5.70 -14.66 22.34
C PHE A 1094 -4.40 -15.40 22.67
N THR A 1095 -4.34 -16.71 22.45
CA THR A 1095 -3.06 -17.45 22.52
C THR A 1095 -2.24 -17.27 21.23
N LYS A 1096 -0.92 -17.50 21.30
CA LYS A 1096 -0.04 -17.44 20.10
C LYS A 1096 -0.44 -18.51 19.08
N GLU A 1097 -0.87 -19.67 19.55
CA GLU A 1097 -1.32 -20.81 18.75
C GLU A 1097 -2.68 -20.56 18.07
N GLU A 1098 -3.57 -19.74 18.67
CA GLU A 1098 -4.77 -19.27 17.99
C GLU A 1098 -4.41 -18.34 16.83
N MET A 1099 -3.53 -17.36 17.08
CA MET A 1099 -3.07 -16.38 16.09
C MET A 1099 -2.31 -17.05 14.92
N GLU A 1100 -1.48 -18.05 15.22
CA GLU A 1100 -0.76 -18.85 14.20
C GLU A 1100 -1.68 -19.73 13.34
N ARG A 1101 -2.87 -20.09 13.83
CA ARG A 1101 -3.83 -20.99 13.15
C ARG A 1101 -4.90 -20.23 12.38
N ALA A 1102 -5.26 -19.03 12.83
CA ALA A 1102 -6.33 -18.24 12.23
C ALA A 1102 -5.87 -17.52 10.96
N ALA A 1103 -6.69 -17.57 9.92
CA ALA A 1103 -6.58 -16.70 8.76
C ALA A 1103 -7.11 -15.28 9.09
N TYR A 1104 -8.13 -15.20 9.94
CA TYR A 1104 -8.82 -13.95 10.30
C TYR A 1104 -9.20 -13.93 11.79
N THR A 1105 -9.18 -12.77 12.46
CA THR A 1105 -9.41 -12.65 13.92
C THR A 1105 -10.76 -13.22 14.38
N PHE A 1106 -11.81 -13.14 13.54
CA PHE A 1106 -13.13 -13.70 13.87
C PHE A 1106 -13.12 -15.24 14.09
N GLN A 1107 -12.06 -15.93 13.68
CA GLN A 1107 -11.87 -17.37 13.90
C GLN A 1107 -11.29 -17.70 15.30
N MET A 1108 -10.81 -16.70 16.05
CA MET A 1108 -10.29 -16.82 17.42
C MET A 1108 -11.35 -16.49 18.47
N GLN A 1109 -11.17 -16.91 19.73
CA GLN A 1109 -12.15 -16.65 20.80
C GLN A 1109 -11.77 -15.45 21.68
N ALA A 1110 -12.44 -14.30 21.48
CA ALA A 1110 -12.13 -13.05 22.19
C ALA A 1110 -12.42 -13.03 23.71
N GLN A 1111 -12.88 -14.14 24.29
CA GLN A 1111 -13.22 -14.26 25.73
C GLN A 1111 -12.13 -14.99 26.55
N GLY A 1112 -10.86 -14.81 26.19
CA GLY A 1112 -9.71 -15.31 26.96
C GLY A 1112 -9.44 -14.52 28.26
N PRO A 1113 -8.48 -14.98 29.09
CA PRO A 1113 -7.79 -14.12 30.05
C PRO A 1113 -6.86 -13.12 29.33
N VAL A 1114 -6.22 -12.21 30.05
CA VAL A 1114 -5.22 -11.30 29.46
C VAL A 1114 -3.83 -11.93 29.53
N TYR A 1115 -3.24 -12.23 28.37
CA TYR A 1115 -1.85 -12.63 28.25
C TYR A 1115 -0.98 -11.38 28.16
N VAL A 1116 -0.01 -11.24 29.06
CA VAL A 1116 0.96 -10.13 29.09
C VAL A 1116 2.36 -10.69 28.92
N ASN A 1117 3.13 -10.11 28.00
CA ASN A 1117 4.55 -10.41 27.83
C ASN A 1117 5.36 -9.25 28.40
N LEU A 1118 6.28 -9.55 29.32
CA LEU A 1118 7.22 -8.63 29.94
C LEU A 1118 8.63 -9.04 29.48
N ASP A 1119 9.17 -8.27 28.54
CA ASP A 1119 10.37 -8.62 27.79
C ASP A 1119 11.57 -7.77 28.20
N LEU A 1120 12.75 -8.40 28.26
CA LEU A 1120 14.01 -7.67 28.18
C LEU A 1120 14.10 -6.97 26.81
N ARG A 1121 13.92 -7.75 25.73
CA ARG A 1121 13.80 -7.26 24.34
C ARG A 1121 13.00 -8.24 23.47
N GLN A 1122 12.34 -7.69 22.46
CA GLN A 1122 11.85 -8.42 21.28
C GLN A 1122 12.70 -8.03 20.06
N MET A 1123 12.82 -8.91 19.06
CA MET A 1123 13.45 -8.57 17.78
C MET A 1123 12.57 -7.62 16.95
N GLY A 1124 13.15 -7.01 15.92
CA GLY A 1124 12.46 -6.04 15.05
C GLY A 1124 11.30 -6.65 14.23
N VAL A 1125 10.58 -5.81 13.52
CA VAL A 1125 9.54 -6.23 12.55
C VAL A 1125 10.08 -6.35 11.12
N GLY A 1126 11.11 -5.59 10.74
CA GLY A 1126 11.68 -5.57 9.40
C GLY A 1126 10.81 -4.85 8.35
N GLY A 1127 11.20 -4.96 7.07
CA GLY A 1127 10.52 -4.33 5.94
C GLY A 1127 11.08 -4.71 4.56
N ILE A 1128 11.69 -5.90 4.46
CA ILE A 1128 12.64 -6.38 3.43
C ILE A 1128 14.00 -5.67 3.47
#